data_AF-A0A2V8I133-F1
#
_entry.id   AF-A0A2V8I133-F1
#
_cell.length_a   1.000
_cell.length_b   1.000
_cell.length_c   1.000
_cell.angle_alpha   90.00
_cell.angle_beta   90.00
_cell.angle_gamma   90.00
#
_symmetry.space_group_name_H-M   'P 1'
#
loop_
_entity.id
_entity.type
_entity.pdbx_description
1 polymer ?
#
loop_
_entity_poly.entity_id
_entity_poly.type
_entity_poly.pdbx_seq_one_letter_code
_entity_poly.pdbx_strand_id
1 'polypeptide(L)'
;MRDWLDHRTGFRGILKDLLEEPLPSGTGWWFVTGSIVMFLLTVQLVTGVLLAIFYSPSPDHAYDSIRFIMERVTFGRVLRGLHFFGASFIVIAAVVHMLRVMALGSYKKPRELNWVIGVLLLLIILGFALTGYLLPWDQKAYWATTVTLNIARSTPLVGNFVSGLLRGGTGLGALTLMRWYAAHVFLLPASLIAFTVAHIYLLRRHGISGPVKPVAGPATPFYPYHAIKDTISIAVVFALLLTCAVAFNAPLDNVADPTDATYVPRPEWYFMSLFELLKHFPGRLEPIATIVIPGLVVALLFLLPFIDTRPERAPRQRPVVIGSFIFVFAMITLLTVQGFRTTPSPAAQSPQAIAQGRARAAGQTRGPVMVEDVFKNVQVLKGITVDEFMGTMGLMSSSLGLCCNDCHPGAGTDKVVWESDENPRKVRAREMASMVQAINRDNFNGQQVVTCWTCHRLRLTPVQTPVLDRFYAEAESELDDQVSKGEGVPSPAQMLDKYLQALGGADKVMGINTITGTGKVVAFGSFGGGGNFEYFAQAPDKRAMLSHLPDGESSRTFDGRTGWFAIPLAVVPKYPLTGGELDGARIDAQLAFPANIAHALSGLRVGPVTELNGKFVYLLQGNGARGSFVSMYFDMDSGLLLRTIRYTPSKIGKVPTQVDYENWRVVLTPRPALAQAGR
;
A
#
# COMPACT_ATOMS: atom_id res chain seq x y z
N MET A 1 59.54 11.49 1.06
CA MET A 1 58.18 10.95 0.80
C MET A 1 57.14 12.05 0.59
N ARG A 2 57.02 13.04 1.49
CA ARG A 2 56.04 14.14 1.34
C ARG A 2 56.31 15.03 0.11
N ASP A 3 57.56 15.41 -0.17
CA ASP A 3 57.89 16.24 -1.34
C ASP A 3 57.74 15.49 -2.67
N TRP A 4 58.04 14.19 -2.66
CA TRP A 4 57.82 13.30 -3.80
C TRP A 4 56.34 13.20 -4.19
N LEU A 5 55.44 13.19 -3.19
CA LEU A 5 54.00 13.15 -3.38
C LEU A 5 53.49 14.49 -3.89
N ASP A 6 53.95 15.59 -3.29
CA ASP A 6 53.58 16.95 -3.68
C ASP A 6 53.99 17.26 -5.12
N HIS A 7 55.20 16.86 -5.55
CA HIS A 7 55.64 17.02 -6.94
C HIS A 7 54.75 16.27 -7.96
N ARG A 8 54.04 15.21 -7.54
CA ARG A 8 53.18 14.41 -8.43
C ARG A 8 51.72 14.84 -8.39
N THR A 9 51.23 15.26 -7.23
CA THR A 9 49.80 15.52 -7.02
C THR A 9 49.48 17.00 -6.78
N GLY A 10 50.48 17.82 -6.49
CA GLY A 10 50.31 19.24 -6.13
C GLY A 10 49.51 19.47 -4.85
N PHE A 11 49.35 18.44 -4.01
CA PHE A 11 48.38 18.47 -2.91
C PHE A 11 48.65 19.57 -1.88
N ARG A 12 49.92 20.00 -1.68
CA ARG A 12 50.23 21.07 -0.73
C ARG A 12 49.71 22.41 -1.20
N GLY A 13 49.73 22.69 -2.50
CA GLY A 13 49.16 23.94 -3.06
C GLY A 13 47.67 24.03 -2.75
N ILE A 14 46.93 22.97 -3.08
CA ILE A 14 45.49 22.85 -2.80
C ILE A 14 45.21 22.98 -1.29
N LEU A 15 45.99 22.29 -0.45
CA LEU A 15 45.83 22.33 1.00
C LEU A 15 46.12 23.72 1.59
N LYS A 16 47.13 24.40 1.07
CA LYS A 16 47.49 25.76 1.48
C LYS A 16 46.37 26.74 1.13
N ASP A 17 45.87 26.70 -0.10
CA ASP A 17 44.73 27.53 -0.53
C ASP A 17 43.46 27.24 0.29
N LEU A 18 43.29 25.99 0.74
CA LEU A 18 42.18 25.60 1.62
C LEU A 18 42.30 26.16 3.04
N LEU A 19 43.49 26.15 3.62
CA LEU A 19 43.74 26.52 5.00
C LEU A 19 44.00 28.02 5.18
N GLU A 20 44.60 28.67 4.20
CA GLU A 20 45.06 30.07 4.28
C GLU A 20 44.10 31.06 3.59
N GLU A 21 42.92 30.61 3.16
CA GLU A 21 41.88 31.46 2.56
C GLU A 21 41.66 32.74 3.41
N PRO A 22 41.88 33.94 2.86
CA PRO A 22 41.79 35.18 3.62
C PRO A 22 40.34 35.58 3.87
N LEU A 23 39.96 35.65 5.14
CA LEU A 23 38.61 36.04 5.55
C LEU A 23 38.55 37.52 5.95
N PRO A 24 37.50 38.26 5.54
CA PRO A 24 37.33 39.64 5.96
C PRO A 24 37.33 39.79 7.48
N SER A 25 37.96 40.85 7.96
CA SER A 25 37.97 41.20 9.38
C SER A 25 36.53 41.41 9.91
N GLY A 26 36.29 40.98 11.15
CA GLY A 26 34.96 41.01 11.75
C GLY A 26 34.02 39.87 11.34
N THR A 27 34.52 38.82 10.69
CA THR A 27 33.73 37.60 10.42
C THR A 27 33.36 36.89 11.74
N GLY A 28 32.08 37.00 12.11
CA GLY A 28 31.55 36.50 13.38
C GLY A 28 31.06 35.05 13.33
N TRP A 29 30.44 34.60 14.43
CA TRP A 29 29.90 33.24 14.60
C TRP A 29 28.78 32.88 13.62
N TRP A 30 28.05 33.85 13.06
CA TRP A 30 27.00 33.61 12.06
C TRP A 30 27.50 32.99 10.74
N PHE A 31 28.81 33.04 10.47
CA PHE A 31 29.42 32.52 9.26
C PHE A 31 29.70 31.02 9.31
N VAL A 32 29.62 30.39 10.48
CA VAL A 32 29.82 28.94 10.67
C VAL A 32 28.62 28.11 10.18
N THR A 33 27.48 28.75 9.89
CA THR A 33 26.22 28.08 9.52
C THR A 33 26.36 27.21 8.26
N GLY A 34 27.19 27.62 7.30
CA GLY A 34 27.49 26.80 6.12
C GLY A 34 28.26 25.53 6.47
N SER A 35 29.27 25.65 7.34
CA SER A 35 30.07 24.53 7.84
C SER A 35 29.23 23.54 8.65
N ILE A 36 28.26 24.02 9.44
CA ILE A 36 27.28 23.16 10.14
C ILE A 36 26.46 22.34 9.15
N VAL A 37 25.90 22.97 8.11
CA VAL A 37 25.11 22.27 7.08
C VAL A 37 25.98 21.22 6.38
N MET A 38 27.20 21.59 5.97
CA MET A 38 28.15 20.66 5.33
C MET A 38 28.46 19.44 6.21
N PHE A 39 28.72 19.66 7.49
CA PHE A 39 28.97 18.59 8.45
C PHE A 39 27.75 17.66 8.59
N LEU A 40 26.56 18.22 8.77
CA LEU A 40 25.34 17.42 8.91
C LEU A 40 25.02 16.61 7.64
N LEU A 41 25.23 17.19 6.45
CA LEU A 41 25.10 16.45 5.18
C LEU A 41 26.10 15.29 5.09
N THR A 42 27.32 15.48 5.62
CA THR A 42 28.32 14.42 5.68
C THR A 42 27.88 13.30 6.64
N VAL A 43 27.34 13.67 7.81
CA VAL A 43 26.75 12.71 8.76
C VAL A 43 25.61 11.92 8.09
N GLN A 44 24.72 12.57 7.35
CA GLN A 44 23.64 11.86 6.63
C GLN A 44 24.16 10.92 5.55
N LEU A 45 25.19 11.33 4.80
CA LEU A 45 25.78 10.48 3.77
C LEU A 45 26.39 9.21 4.40
N VAL A 46 27.21 9.38 5.43
CA VAL A 46 27.86 8.25 6.12
C VAL A 46 26.83 7.33 6.76
N THR A 47 25.89 7.90 7.54
CA THR A 47 24.85 7.09 8.20
C THR A 47 23.90 6.43 7.20
N GLY A 48 23.59 7.09 6.08
CA GLY A 48 22.76 6.54 5.00
C GLY A 48 23.42 5.35 4.32
N VAL A 49 24.71 5.43 4.00
CA VAL A 49 25.48 4.30 3.45
C VAL A 49 25.48 3.13 4.43
N LEU A 50 25.72 3.38 5.72
CA LEU A 50 25.73 2.33 6.73
C LEU A 50 24.35 1.67 6.90
N LEU A 51 23.25 2.44 6.83
CA LEU A 51 21.89 1.89 6.85
C LEU A 51 21.57 1.09 5.59
N ALA A 52 22.02 1.55 4.42
CA ALA A 52 21.77 0.89 3.14
C ALA A 52 22.34 -0.53 3.06
N ILE A 53 23.40 -0.85 3.83
CA ILE A 53 23.98 -2.19 3.90
C ILE A 53 22.99 -3.21 4.50
N PHE A 54 22.09 -2.78 5.38
CA PHE A 54 21.15 -3.65 6.09
C PHE A 54 19.70 -3.52 5.60
N TYR A 55 19.40 -2.52 4.77
CA TYR A 55 18.04 -2.20 4.34
C TYR A 55 17.65 -2.96 3.06
N SER A 56 16.42 -3.49 3.02
CA SER A 56 15.87 -4.18 1.86
C SER A 56 14.75 -3.36 1.21
N PRO A 57 14.91 -2.84 -0.03
CA PRO A 57 13.93 -1.96 -0.69
C PRO A 57 12.74 -2.72 -1.33
N SER A 58 12.10 -3.63 -0.58
CA SER A 58 10.88 -4.33 -0.99
C SER A 58 9.76 -4.15 0.04
N PRO A 59 8.49 -3.94 -0.35
CA PRO A 59 7.35 -3.87 0.58
C PRO A 59 7.30 -5.01 1.59
N ASP A 60 7.72 -6.22 1.20
CA ASP A 60 7.69 -7.41 2.05
C ASP A 60 8.78 -7.41 3.13
N HIS A 61 9.84 -6.61 2.97
CA HIS A 61 11.05 -6.67 3.81
C HIS A 61 11.53 -5.32 4.33
N ALA A 62 11.05 -4.19 3.79
CA ALA A 62 11.51 -2.86 4.13
C ALA A 62 11.27 -2.56 5.62
N TYR A 63 10.04 -2.77 6.07
CA TYR A 63 9.66 -2.59 7.48
C TYR A 63 10.49 -3.48 8.41
N ASP A 64 10.59 -4.77 8.11
CA ASP A 64 11.34 -5.73 8.93
C ASP A 64 12.85 -5.45 8.93
N SER A 65 13.42 -4.97 7.82
CA SER A 65 14.84 -4.58 7.77
C SER A 65 15.13 -3.39 8.68
N ILE A 66 14.22 -2.41 8.77
CA ILE A 66 14.35 -1.30 9.72
C ILE A 66 14.23 -1.80 11.16
N ARG A 67 13.26 -2.70 11.44
CA ARG A 67 13.13 -3.32 12.76
C ARG A 67 14.40 -4.09 13.15
N PHE A 68 14.96 -4.87 12.23
CA PHE A 68 16.23 -5.57 12.42
C PHE A 68 17.40 -4.61 12.74
N ILE A 69 17.52 -3.49 11.99
CA ILE A 69 18.52 -2.45 12.29
C ILE A 69 18.37 -1.93 13.72
N MET A 70 17.14 -1.68 14.17
CA MET A 70 16.90 -1.14 15.50
C MET A 70 17.15 -2.15 16.62
N GLU A 71 16.81 -3.42 16.42
CA GLU A 71 16.74 -4.42 17.48
C GLU A 71 17.93 -5.39 17.51
N ARG A 72 18.66 -5.54 16.40
CA ARG A 72 19.68 -6.60 16.24
C ARG A 72 21.05 -6.07 15.84
N VAL A 73 21.14 -4.99 15.07
CA VAL A 73 22.43 -4.42 14.65
C VAL A 73 23.08 -3.68 15.81
N THR A 74 24.36 -3.94 16.08
CA THR A 74 25.14 -3.25 17.11
C THR A 74 25.15 -1.74 16.84
N PHE A 75 24.73 -0.94 17.82
CA PHE A 75 24.49 0.51 17.67
C PHE A 75 23.47 0.92 16.59
N GLY A 76 22.74 -0.01 15.99
CA GLY A 76 21.83 0.26 14.87
C GLY A 76 20.69 1.22 15.22
N ARG A 77 20.18 1.16 16.47
CA ARG A 77 19.23 2.14 17.01
C ARG A 77 19.77 3.58 16.99
N VAL A 78 21.01 3.76 17.44
CA VAL A 78 21.67 5.08 17.47
C VAL A 78 22.01 5.52 16.04
N LEU A 79 22.48 4.61 15.19
CA LEU A 79 22.74 4.88 13.78
C LEU A 79 21.49 5.39 13.05
N ARG A 80 20.35 4.70 13.21
CA ARG A 80 19.05 5.14 12.69
C ARG A 80 18.63 6.47 13.31
N GLY A 81 18.85 6.65 14.62
CA GLY A 81 18.58 7.92 15.31
C GLY A 81 19.35 9.09 14.72
N LEU A 82 20.66 8.94 14.51
CA LEU A 82 21.50 9.97 13.88
C LEU A 82 20.98 10.33 12.49
N HIS A 83 20.58 9.35 11.68
CA HIS A 83 20.05 9.59 10.35
C HIS A 83 18.65 10.25 10.38
N PHE A 84 17.77 9.82 11.27
CA PHE A 84 16.40 10.34 11.38
C PHE A 84 16.37 11.77 11.95
N PHE A 85 16.99 12.00 13.11
CA PHE A 85 17.05 13.33 13.70
C PHE A 85 17.96 14.28 12.92
N GLY A 86 19.00 13.74 12.26
CA GLY A 86 19.91 14.49 11.40
C GLY A 86 19.18 15.19 10.25
N ALA A 87 18.15 14.56 9.66
CA ALA A 87 17.30 15.21 8.66
C ALA A 87 16.63 16.49 9.19
N SER A 88 16.10 16.46 10.42
CA SER A 88 15.50 17.66 11.04
C SER A 88 16.54 18.74 11.32
N PHE A 89 17.72 18.36 11.83
CA PHE A 89 18.82 19.28 12.09
C PHE A 89 19.30 19.97 10.80
N ILE A 90 19.37 19.24 9.67
CA ILE A 90 19.73 19.82 8.38
C ILE A 90 18.70 20.84 7.92
N VAL A 91 17.40 20.52 7.99
CA VAL A 91 16.35 21.46 7.57
C VAL A 91 16.44 22.75 8.39
N ILE A 92 16.60 22.66 9.71
CA ILE A 92 16.78 23.82 10.58
C ILE A 92 18.05 24.59 10.21
N ALA A 93 19.19 23.91 10.10
CA ALA A 93 20.47 24.53 9.80
C ALA A 93 20.48 25.21 8.42
N ALA A 94 19.87 24.59 7.41
CA ALA A 94 19.72 25.13 6.07
C ALA A 94 18.86 26.40 6.06
N VAL A 95 17.72 26.38 6.78
CA VAL A 95 16.87 27.57 6.93
C VAL A 95 17.61 28.69 7.67
N VAL A 96 18.31 28.39 8.77
CA VAL A 96 19.12 29.37 9.50
C VAL A 96 20.23 29.94 8.61
N HIS A 97 20.89 29.10 7.82
CA HIS A 97 21.90 29.52 6.85
C HIS A 97 21.31 30.46 5.80
N MET A 98 20.15 30.12 5.23
CA MET A 98 19.42 30.94 4.27
C MET A 98 18.99 32.28 4.86
N LEU A 99 18.39 32.29 6.05
CA LEU A 99 17.98 33.51 6.75
C LEU A 99 19.17 34.42 7.03
N ARG A 100 20.30 33.84 7.44
CA ARG A 100 21.54 34.58 7.67
C ARG A 100 22.07 35.21 6.38
N VAL A 101 22.11 34.47 5.27
CA VAL A 101 22.57 34.96 3.96
C VAL A 101 21.64 36.08 3.48
N MET A 102 20.34 35.94 3.69
CA MET A 102 19.33 36.94 3.35
C MET A 102 19.50 38.22 4.19
N ALA A 103 19.56 38.07 5.52
CA ALA A 103 19.66 39.18 6.46
C ALA A 103 20.95 39.99 6.28
N LEU A 104 22.09 39.33 6.01
CA LEU A 104 23.37 40.01 5.77
C LEU A 104 23.56 40.49 4.32
N GLY A 105 22.57 40.23 3.45
CA GLY A 105 22.63 40.60 2.03
C GLY A 105 23.77 39.92 1.29
N SER A 106 24.18 38.73 1.72
CA SER A 106 25.33 38.01 1.19
C SER A 106 25.08 37.42 -0.20
N TYR A 107 23.83 37.39 -0.67
CA TYR A 107 23.44 36.96 -2.02
C TYR A 107 23.64 38.03 -3.10
N LYS A 108 23.86 39.29 -2.71
CA LYS A 108 24.06 40.40 -3.65
C LYS A 108 25.33 40.22 -4.47
N LYS A 109 25.43 40.99 -5.56
CA LYS A 109 26.57 41.01 -6.49
C LYS A 109 27.93 40.91 -5.78
N PRO A 110 28.86 40.03 -6.21
CA PRO A 110 28.79 39.11 -7.35
C PRO A 110 28.33 37.67 -6.99
N ARG A 111 27.51 37.49 -5.95
CA ARG A 111 27.16 36.17 -5.38
C ARG A 111 25.75 35.70 -5.73
N GLU A 112 25.14 36.28 -6.77
CA GLU A 112 23.77 35.95 -7.20
C GLU A 112 23.64 34.48 -7.56
N LEU A 113 24.61 33.95 -8.33
CA LEU A 113 24.62 32.54 -8.72
C LEU A 113 24.84 31.61 -7.52
N ASN A 114 25.62 32.03 -6.53
CA ASN A 114 25.82 31.25 -5.30
C ASN A 114 24.50 31.08 -4.53
N TRP A 115 23.66 32.12 -4.50
CA TRP A 115 22.33 32.06 -3.92
C TRP A 115 21.38 31.15 -4.70
N VAL A 116 21.34 31.27 -6.04
CA VAL A 116 20.53 30.39 -6.89
C VAL A 116 20.87 28.92 -6.66
N ILE A 117 22.17 28.58 -6.60
CA ILE A 117 22.61 27.23 -6.24
C ILE A 117 22.21 26.86 -4.80
N GLY A 118 22.28 27.80 -3.86
CA GLY A 118 21.80 27.59 -2.49
C GLY A 118 20.31 27.26 -2.42
N VAL A 119 19.47 27.91 -3.23
CA VAL A 119 18.04 27.60 -3.35
C VAL A 119 17.83 26.21 -3.95
N LEU A 120 18.60 25.84 -4.98
CA LEU A 120 18.56 24.46 -5.53
C LEU A 120 18.96 23.42 -4.49
N LEU A 121 20.02 23.68 -3.71
CA LEU A 121 20.44 22.81 -2.61
C LEU A 121 19.36 22.68 -1.53
N LEU A 122 18.65 23.76 -1.19
CA LEU A 122 17.51 23.70 -0.28
C LEU A 122 16.41 22.78 -0.82
N LEU A 123 16.07 22.88 -2.11
CA LEU A 123 15.07 22.00 -2.74
C LEU A 123 15.53 20.53 -2.75
N ILE A 124 16.82 20.27 -3.00
CA ILE A 124 17.40 18.93 -2.93
C ILE A 124 17.31 18.38 -1.49
N ILE A 125 17.63 19.18 -0.48
CA ILE A 125 17.51 18.81 0.95
C ILE A 125 16.06 18.45 1.30
N LEU A 126 15.08 19.25 0.85
CA LEU A 126 13.66 18.92 1.03
C LEU A 126 13.27 17.65 0.27
N GLY A 127 13.83 17.42 -0.92
CA GLY A 127 13.68 16.17 -1.68
C GLY A 127 14.23 14.95 -0.92
N PHE A 128 15.37 15.06 -0.24
CA PHE A 128 15.88 14.02 0.65
C PHE A 128 14.92 13.75 1.81
N ALA A 129 14.45 14.81 2.46
CA ALA A 129 13.56 14.70 3.60
C ALA A 129 12.24 13.99 3.22
N LEU A 130 11.72 14.26 2.01
CA LEU A 130 10.57 13.53 1.46
C LEU A 130 10.92 12.07 1.16
N THR A 131 11.90 11.83 0.28
CA THR A 131 12.18 10.49 -0.27
C THR A 131 12.66 9.49 0.78
N GLY A 132 13.47 9.92 1.75
CA GLY A 132 13.99 9.05 2.82
C GLY A 132 12.90 8.64 3.80
N TYR A 133 11.96 9.54 4.05
CA TYR A 133 10.83 9.32 4.93
C TYR A 133 9.81 8.30 4.36
N LEU A 134 9.85 8.02 3.05
CA LEU A 134 9.01 6.99 2.41
C LEU A 134 9.59 5.57 2.51
N LEU A 135 10.87 5.42 2.87
CA LEU A 135 11.57 4.14 2.85
C LEU A 135 11.19 3.15 3.97
N PRO A 136 10.87 3.57 5.21
CA PRO A 136 10.57 2.61 6.29
C PRO A 136 9.35 1.71 6.04
N TRP A 137 8.49 2.08 5.08
CA TRP A 137 7.29 1.33 4.70
C TRP A 137 6.35 1.00 5.88
N ASP A 138 6.29 1.91 6.85
CA ASP A 138 5.28 1.93 7.90
C ASP A 138 4.02 2.66 7.41
N GLN A 139 2.95 2.66 8.21
CA GLN A 139 1.68 3.34 7.88
C GLN A 139 1.90 4.78 7.42
N LYS A 140 2.73 5.50 8.17
CA LYS A 140 3.00 6.91 7.95
C LYS A 140 3.68 7.11 6.58
N ALA A 141 4.67 6.28 6.23
CA ALA A 141 5.38 6.30 4.94
C ALA A 141 4.47 5.94 3.74
N TYR A 142 3.63 4.91 3.88
CA TYR A 142 2.73 4.47 2.81
C TYR A 142 1.73 5.57 2.42
N TRP A 143 1.06 6.14 3.41
CA TRP A 143 0.07 7.19 3.16
C TRP A 143 0.71 8.52 2.72
N ALA A 144 1.91 8.85 3.23
CA ALA A 144 2.67 9.98 2.71
C ALA A 144 3.04 9.80 1.23
N THR A 145 3.34 8.57 0.80
CA THR A 145 3.57 8.26 -0.63
C THR A 145 2.31 8.51 -1.46
N THR A 146 1.14 8.08 -0.97
CA THR A 146 -0.14 8.34 -1.64
C THR A 146 -0.40 9.85 -1.81
N VAL A 147 -0.23 10.63 -0.75
CA VAL A 147 -0.40 12.10 -0.80
C VAL A 147 0.58 12.73 -1.79
N THR A 148 1.85 12.32 -1.75
CA THR A 148 2.89 12.81 -2.67
C THR A 148 2.54 12.55 -4.13
N LEU A 149 2.06 11.34 -4.45
CA LEU A 149 1.65 10.99 -5.81
C LEU A 149 0.40 11.74 -6.27
N ASN A 150 -0.51 12.07 -5.36
CA ASN A 150 -1.70 12.87 -5.65
C ASN A 150 -1.33 14.32 -5.91
N ILE A 151 -0.41 14.89 -5.12
CA ILE A 151 0.17 16.22 -5.38
C ILE A 151 0.84 16.23 -6.77
N ALA A 152 1.68 15.25 -7.08
CA ALA A 152 2.31 15.15 -8.39
C ALA A 152 1.26 15.08 -9.52
N ARG A 153 0.19 14.29 -9.32
CA ARG A 153 -0.93 14.15 -10.26
C ARG A 153 -1.68 15.47 -10.48
N SER A 154 -1.79 16.32 -9.47
CA SER A 154 -2.48 17.62 -9.57
C SER A 154 -1.79 18.61 -10.53
N THR A 155 -0.56 18.31 -10.95
CA THR A 155 0.20 19.16 -11.89
C THR A 155 -0.45 19.17 -13.28
N PRO A 156 -0.82 20.36 -13.81
CA PRO A 156 -1.37 20.46 -15.15
C PRO A 156 -0.44 19.87 -16.20
N LEU A 157 -1.02 19.30 -17.27
CA LEU A 157 -0.33 18.73 -18.44
C LEU A 157 0.48 17.44 -18.18
N VAL A 158 1.40 17.46 -17.21
CA VAL A 158 2.37 16.38 -16.98
C VAL A 158 2.10 15.54 -15.74
N GLY A 159 1.15 15.94 -14.89
CA GLY A 159 0.95 15.33 -13.57
C GLY A 159 0.61 13.84 -13.61
N ASN A 160 -0.23 13.40 -14.55
CA ASN A 160 -0.56 11.99 -14.72
C ASN A 160 0.66 11.15 -15.10
N PHE A 161 1.51 11.66 -15.99
CA PHE A 161 2.75 11.00 -16.41
C PHE A 161 3.75 10.93 -15.25
N VAL A 162 3.98 12.05 -14.55
CA VAL A 162 4.93 12.12 -13.41
C VAL A 162 4.46 11.20 -12.27
N SER A 163 3.19 11.24 -11.90
CA SER A 163 2.62 10.37 -10.87
C SER A 163 2.71 8.88 -11.27
N GLY A 164 2.44 8.56 -12.54
CA GLY A 164 2.60 7.20 -13.08
C GLY A 164 4.06 6.73 -13.07
N LEU A 165 5.00 7.60 -13.43
CA LEU A 165 6.44 7.31 -13.38
C LEU A 165 6.95 7.17 -11.95
N LEU A 166 6.46 7.95 -10.99
CA LEU A 166 6.87 7.78 -9.59
C LEU A 166 6.25 6.53 -8.97
N ARG A 167 5.01 6.19 -9.34
CA ARG A 167 4.29 5.00 -8.86
C ARG A 167 4.86 3.71 -9.44
N GLY A 168 5.07 3.63 -10.75
CA GLY A 168 5.57 2.43 -11.41
C GLY A 168 4.62 1.24 -11.46
N GLY A 169 3.32 1.44 -11.25
CA GLY A 169 2.32 0.38 -11.31
C GLY A 169 0.91 0.93 -11.13
N THR A 170 -0.08 0.06 -11.04
CA THR A 170 -1.48 0.43 -10.80
C THR A 170 -1.70 0.91 -9.35
N GLY A 171 -0.96 0.35 -8.39
CA GLY A 171 -0.92 0.74 -6.98
C GLY A 171 0.49 1.07 -6.47
N LEU A 172 0.61 1.34 -5.16
CA LEU A 172 1.89 1.40 -4.47
C LEU A 172 2.45 -0.01 -4.27
N GLY A 173 3.67 -0.28 -4.71
CA GLY A 173 4.28 -1.61 -4.62
C GLY A 173 5.80 -1.57 -4.72
N ALA A 174 6.40 -2.73 -5.03
CA ALA A 174 7.85 -2.90 -5.05
C ALA A 174 8.56 -1.90 -5.97
N LEU A 175 8.03 -1.67 -7.17
CA LEU A 175 8.62 -0.72 -8.10
C LEU A 175 8.53 0.74 -7.60
N THR A 176 7.48 1.09 -6.86
CA THR A 176 7.35 2.41 -6.23
C THR A 176 8.47 2.60 -5.22
N LEU A 177 8.60 1.66 -4.28
CA LEU A 177 9.59 1.73 -3.22
C LEU A 177 11.02 1.71 -3.77
N MET A 178 11.30 0.86 -4.76
CA MET A 178 12.61 0.78 -5.40
C MET A 178 12.98 2.08 -6.12
N ARG A 179 12.03 2.78 -6.75
CA ARG A 179 12.26 4.10 -7.38
C ARG A 179 12.57 5.17 -6.34
N TRP A 180 11.84 5.20 -5.23
CA TRP A 180 12.11 6.12 -4.13
C TRP A 180 13.47 5.84 -3.47
N TYR A 181 13.80 4.57 -3.27
CA TYR A 181 15.12 4.15 -2.81
C TYR A 181 16.22 4.60 -3.78
N ALA A 182 16.06 4.35 -5.08
CA ALA A 182 17.04 4.76 -6.08
C ALA A 182 17.21 6.29 -6.15
N ALA A 183 16.10 7.04 -6.01
CA ALA A 183 16.14 8.49 -5.94
C ALA A 183 16.92 8.96 -4.69
N HIS A 184 16.64 8.37 -3.53
CA HIS A 184 17.24 8.76 -2.26
C HIS A 184 18.72 8.36 -2.13
N VAL A 185 19.11 7.21 -2.67
CA VAL A 185 20.46 6.64 -2.48
C VAL A 185 21.41 6.98 -3.63
N PHE A 186 20.90 7.21 -4.85
CA PHE A 186 21.76 7.49 -6.01
C PHE A 186 21.54 8.89 -6.59
N LEU A 187 20.32 9.21 -7.01
CA LEU A 187 20.07 10.43 -7.80
C LEU A 187 20.25 11.72 -6.98
N LEU A 188 19.64 11.77 -5.79
CA LEU A 188 19.72 12.94 -4.92
C LEU A 188 21.14 13.12 -4.34
N PRO A 189 21.87 12.07 -3.90
CA PRO A 189 23.27 12.21 -3.46
C PRO A 189 24.20 12.71 -4.56
N ALA A 190 24.11 12.18 -5.78
CA ALA A 190 24.90 12.66 -6.90
C ALA A 190 24.64 14.15 -7.18
N SER A 191 23.36 14.54 -7.20
CA SER A 191 22.94 15.94 -7.40
C SER A 191 23.46 16.84 -6.28
N LEU A 192 23.31 16.42 -5.02
CA LEU A 192 23.76 17.16 -3.86
C LEU A 192 25.27 17.40 -3.88
N ILE A 193 26.07 16.38 -4.18
CA ILE A 193 27.53 16.50 -4.28
C ILE A 193 27.89 17.51 -5.38
N ALA A 194 27.31 17.37 -6.58
CA ALA A 194 27.59 18.26 -7.70
C ALA A 194 27.28 19.74 -7.37
N PHE A 195 26.08 20.01 -6.86
CA PHE A 195 25.69 21.39 -6.50
C PHE A 195 26.44 21.92 -5.28
N THR A 196 26.83 21.06 -4.33
CA THR A 196 27.63 21.47 -3.17
C THR A 196 29.04 21.87 -3.58
N VAL A 197 29.67 21.09 -4.46
CA VAL A 197 30.98 21.44 -5.04
C VAL A 197 30.88 22.76 -5.80
N ALA A 198 29.84 22.94 -6.63
CA ALA A 198 29.62 24.20 -7.34
C ALA A 198 29.40 25.39 -6.39
N HIS A 199 28.64 25.19 -5.30
CA HIS A 199 28.40 26.20 -4.27
C HIS A 199 29.69 26.61 -3.56
N ILE A 200 30.51 25.65 -3.13
CA ILE A 200 31.80 25.93 -2.48
C ILE A 200 32.77 26.59 -3.46
N TYR A 201 32.79 26.15 -4.73
CA TYR A 201 33.62 26.75 -5.76
C TYR A 201 33.29 28.24 -5.98
N LEU A 202 32.01 28.60 -6.11
CA LEU A 202 31.59 30.00 -6.27
C LEU A 202 31.86 30.83 -5.01
N LEU A 203 31.66 30.24 -3.83
CA LEU A 203 32.02 30.86 -2.56
C LEU A 203 33.51 31.21 -2.51
N ARG A 204 34.39 30.27 -2.91
CA ARG A 204 35.84 30.49 -2.97
C ARG A 204 36.22 31.52 -4.03
N ARG A 205 35.61 31.46 -5.21
CA ARG A 205 35.88 32.40 -6.30
C ARG A 205 35.54 33.86 -5.96
N HIS A 206 34.46 34.09 -5.21
CA HIS A 206 33.97 35.43 -4.89
C HIS A 206 34.22 35.88 -3.44
N GLY A 207 34.84 35.01 -2.64
CA GLY A 207 35.07 35.20 -1.22
C GLY A 207 33.80 35.31 -0.39
N ILE A 208 33.96 35.17 0.92
CA ILE A 208 32.89 35.38 1.89
C ILE A 208 32.51 36.87 1.96
N SER A 209 31.22 37.17 2.13
CA SER A 209 30.70 38.55 2.11
C SER A 209 31.20 39.46 3.24
N GLY A 210 31.76 38.93 4.33
CA GLY A 210 32.09 39.70 5.54
C GLY A 210 30.87 40.33 6.24
N PRO A 211 31.08 41.00 7.39
CA PRO A 211 30.03 41.66 8.15
C PRO A 211 29.33 42.78 7.35
N VAL A 212 28.10 43.13 7.72
CA VAL A 212 27.32 44.20 7.04
C VAL A 212 28.03 45.55 7.12
N LYS A 213 28.57 45.87 8.30
CA LYS A 213 29.46 47.01 8.49
C LYS A 213 30.90 46.50 8.41
N PRO A 214 31.70 46.92 7.42
CA PRO A 214 33.11 46.54 7.35
C PRO A 214 33.82 46.92 8.65
N VAL A 215 34.60 45.98 9.19
CA VAL A 215 35.50 46.25 10.32
C VAL A 215 36.86 46.59 9.72
N ALA A 216 37.51 47.65 10.21
CA ALA A 216 38.86 47.97 9.76
C ALA A 216 39.85 46.94 10.32
N GLY A 217 40.72 46.40 9.48
CA GLY A 217 41.77 45.45 9.89
C GLY A 217 42.16 44.48 8.76
N PRO A 218 43.34 43.84 8.85
CA PRO A 218 43.79 42.87 7.85
C PRO A 218 42.86 41.64 7.81
N ALA A 219 42.78 41.01 6.64
CA ALA A 219 42.12 39.70 6.52
C ALA A 219 42.86 38.65 7.35
N THR A 220 42.12 37.76 8.00
CA THR A 220 42.69 36.67 8.80
C THR A 220 42.58 35.35 8.05
N PRO A 221 43.59 34.46 8.09
CA PRO A 221 43.49 33.16 7.44
C PRO A 221 42.38 32.30 8.07
N PHE A 222 41.79 31.40 7.29
CA PHE A 222 40.76 30.47 7.76
C PHE A 222 41.26 29.60 8.94
N TYR A 223 42.42 28.96 8.78
CA TYR A 223 43.07 28.22 9.85
C TYR A 223 44.13 29.09 10.56
N PRO A 224 44.21 29.08 11.91
CA PRO A 224 43.38 28.31 12.84
C PRO A 224 42.09 29.04 13.28
N TYR A 225 41.98 30.35 13.03
CA TYR A 225 41.02 31.22 13.70
C TYR A 225 39.56 30.88 13.43
N HIS A 226 39.18 30.75 12.16
CA HIS A 226 37.81 30.39 11.78
C HIS A 226 37.56 28.88 11.90
N ALA A 227 38.57 28.06 11.62
CA ALA A 227 38.50 26.62 11.82
C ALA A 227 38.13 26.23 13.26
N ILE A 228 38.63 26.94 14.28
CA ILE A 228 38.25 26.72 15.68
C ILE A 228 36.76 27.04 15.91
N LYS A 229 36.25 28.15 15.38
CA LYS A 229 34.82 28.53 15.51
C LYS A 229 33.91 27.48 14.86
N ASP A 230 34.30 26.99 13.69
CA ASP A 230 33.61 25.93 12.98
C ASP A 230 33.61 24.64 13.80
N THR A 231 34.78 24.25 14.33
CA THR A 231 34.95 23.03 15.14
C THR A 231 34.08 23.07 16.41
N ILE A 232 34.09 24.18 17.15
CA ILE A 232 33.26 24.34 18.35
C ILE A 232 31.78 24.26 17.99
N SER A 233 31.36 24.95 16.94
CA SER A 233 29.95 24.99 16.53
C SER A 233 29.47 23.62 16.06
N ILE A 234 30.28 22.91 15.29
CA ILE A 234 30.02 21.53 14.84
C ILE A 234 29.97 20.58 16.05
N ALA A 235 30.90 20.69 16.99
CA ALA A 235 30.92 19.84 18.18
C ALA A 235 29.65 20.01 19.03
N VAL A 236 29.18 21.25 19.23
CA VAL A 236 27.93 21.53 19.94
C VAL A 236 26.73 20.94 19.20
N VAL A 237 26.62 21.18 17.88
CA VAL A 237 25.50 20.66 17.08
C VAL A 237 25.51 19.13 17.05
N PHE A 238 26.68 18.51 16.89
CA PHE A 238 26.82 17.05 16.90
C PHE A 238 26.50 16.45 18.27
N ALA A 239 26.94 17.09 19.36
CA ALA A 239 26.60 16.64 20.71
C ALA A 239 25.08 16.67 20.95
N LEU A 240 24.38 17.70 20.46
CA LEU A 240 22.92 17.77 20.51
C LEU A 240 22.26 16.67 19.67
N LEU A 241 22.72 16.46 18.43
CA LEU A 241 22.21 15.40 17.55
C LEU A 241 22.43 14.02 18.16
N LEU A 242 23.63 13.75 18.68
CA LEU A 242 23.98 12.49 19.33
C LEU A 242 23.13 12.27 20.58
N THR A 243 22.91 13.32 21.38
CA THR A 243 22.03 13.27 22.55
C THR A 243 20.61 12.87 22.13
N CYS A 244 20.06 13.48 21.07
CA CYS A 244 18.76 13.09 20.55
C CYS A 244 18.72 11.63 20.09
N ALA A 245 19.74 11.18 19.35
CA ALA A 245 19.83 9.81 18.82
C ALA A 245 19.99 8.74 19.91
N VAL A 246 20.61 9.08 21.05
CA VAL A 246 20.78 8.17 22.18
C VAL A 246 19.54 8.17 23.08
N ALA A 247 19.03 9.36 23.41
CA ALA A 247 17.95 9.56 24.37
C ALA A 247 16.55 9.24 23.82
N PHE A 248 16.33 9.44 22.52
CA PHE A 248 15.04 9.19 21.88
C PHE A 248 15.16 8.12 20.80
N ASN A 249 14.12 7.30 20.67
CA ASN A 249 14.02 6.36 19.56
C ASN A 249 13.47 7.09 18.34
N ALA A 250 14.11 6.87 17.18
CA ALA A 250 13.51 7.24 15.91
C ALA A 250 12.13 6.54 15.80
N PRO A 251 11.03 7.26 15.57
CA PRO A 251 9.71 6.66 15.46
C PRO A 251 9.66 5.62 14.33
N LEU A 252 8.90 4.55 14.55
CA LEU A 252 8.52 3.58 13.53
C LEU A 252 7.06 3.24 13.83
N ASP A 253 6.15 3.54 12.90
CA ASP A 253 4.73 3.23 13.07
C ASP A 253 4.50 1.73 12.85
N ASN A 254 3.25 1.25 12.93
CA ASN A 254 2.94 -0.11 12.53
C ASN A 254 3.24 -0.32 11.04
N VAL A 255 3.47 -1.59 10.66
CA VAL A 255 3.62 -2.00 9.26
C VAL A 255 2.48 -1.42 8.42
N ALA A 256 2.81 -0.94 7.22
CA ALA A 256 1.82 -0.36 6.31
C ALA A 256 0.69 -1.36 6.03
N ASP A 257 -0.53 -0.96 6.33
CA ASP A 257 -1.76 -1.63 5.96
C ASP A 257 -2.53 -0.71 4.99
N PRO A 258 -2.46 -0.98 3.67
CA PRO A 258 -3.23 -0.26 2.66
C PRO A 258 -4.74 -0.28 2.92
N THR A 259 -5.22 -1.20 3.75
CA THR A 259 -6.61 -1.34 4.13
C THR A 259 -6.97 -0.59 5.41
N ASP A 260 -6.08 0.16 6.04
CA ASP A 260 -6.42 1.02 7.17
C ASP A 260 -6.77 2.46 6.73
N ALA A 261 -8.03 2.66 6.35
CA ALA A 261 -8.60 3.97 6.03
C ALA A 261 -8.87 4.84 7.27
N THR A 262 -8.58 4.36 8.49
CA THR A 262 -8.72 5.15 9.72
C THR A 262 -7.43 5.85 10.12
N TYR A 263 -6.31 5.46 9.50
CA TYR A 263 -5.04 6.14 9.67
C TYR A 263 -5.14 7.58 9.16
N VAL A 264 -4.86 8.54 10.05
CA VAL A 264 -4.78 9.96 9.69
C VAL A 264 -3.32 10.28 9.42
N PRO A 265 -2.87 10.30 8.15
CA PRO A 265 -1.47 10.54 7.83
C PRO A 265 -1.06 11.93 8.26
N ARG A 266 0.09 11.97 8.95
CA ARG A 266 0.78 13.22 9.25
C ARG A 266 2.11 13.23 8.55
N PRO A 267 2.43 14.30 7.83
CA PRO A 267 3.77 14.46 7.36
C PRO A 267 4.70 14.81 8.53
N GLU A 268 5.99 14.87 8.25
CA GLU A 268 6.95 15.42 9.20
C GLU A 268 6.77 16.93 9.41
N TRP A 269 7.27 17.45 10.53
CA TRP A 269 7.03 18.82 10.99
C TRP A 269 7.39 19.89 9.94
N TYR A 270 8.42 19.64 9.13
CA TYR A 270 8.87 20.54 8.07
C TYR A 270 7.97 20.56 6.83
N PHE A 271 7.00 19.65 6.72
CA PHE A 271 5.95 19.63 5.69
C PHE A 271 4.55 19.90 6.26
N MET A 272 4.44 20.09 7.57
CA MET A 272 3.15 20.28 8.25
C MET A 272 2.40 21.53 7.77
N SER A 273 3.13 22.61 7.47
CA SER A 273 2.55 23.85 6.93
C SER A 273 1.87 23.62 5.58
N LEU A 274 2.47 22.83 4.69
CA LEU A 274 1.90 22.51 3.37
C LEU A 274 0.68 21.60 3.50
N PHE A 275 0.73 20.63 4.43
CA PHE A 275 -0.40 19.76 4.71
C PHE A 275 -1.59 20.50 5.31
N GLU A 276 -1.37 21.44 6.23
CA GLU A 276 -2.45 22.28 6.75
C GLU A 276 -2.99 23.22 5.67
N LEU A 277 -2.12 23.80 4.84
CA LEU A 277 -2.52 24.63 3.71
C LEU A 277 -3.47 23.88 2.77
N LEU A 278 -3.22 22.60 2.49
CA LEU A 278 -4.06 21.77 1.63
C LEU A 278 -5.52 21.70 2.12
N LYS A 279 -5.74 21.67 3.45
CA LYS A 279 -7.08 21.59 4.04
C LYS A 279 -7.92 22.85 3.75
N HIS A 280 -7.28 23.98 3.51
CA HIS A 280 -7.96 25.24 3.18
C HIS A 280 -8.40 25.33 1.71
N PHE A 281 -7.95 24.43 0.84
CA PHE A 281 -8.24 24.45 -0.60
C PHE A 281 -8.74 23.08 -1.12
N PRO A 282 -9.95 22.63 -0.72
CA PRO A 282 -10.46 21.33 -1.15
C PRO A 282 -10.90 21.31 -2.63
N GLY A 283 -10.80 20.13 -3.26
CA GLY A 283 -11.35 19.86 -4.59
C GLY A 283 -10.61 20.58 -5.73
N ARG A 284 -11.34 21.30 -6.59
CA ARG A 284 -10.76 21.94 -7.78
C ARG A 284 -9.72 23.03 -7.46
N LEU A 285 -9.68 23.52 -6.23
CA LEU A 285 -8.73 24.54 -5.77
C LEU A 285 -7.43 23.95 -5.21
N GLU A 286 -7.34 22.61 -5.09
CA GLU A 286 -6.15 21.91 -4.57
C GLU A 286 -4.83 22.34 -5.23
N PRO A 287 -4.75 22.56 -6.57
CA PRO A 287 -3.53 23.04 -7.23
C PRO A 287 -2.99 24.38 -6.72
N ILE A 288 -3.85 25.22 -6.12
CA ILE A 288 -3.43 26.51 -5.56
C ILE A 288 -2.52 26.28 -4.34
N ALA A 289 -2.92 25.37 -3.45
CA ALA A 289 -2.18 25.02 -2.25
C ALA A 289 -0.92 24.20 -2.55
N THR A 290 -0.98 23.31 -3.55
CA THR A 290 0.11 22.37 -3.84
C THR A 290 1.17 22.92 -4.80
N ILE A 291 0.78 23.81 -5.73
CA ILE A 291 1.65 24.28 -6.82
C ILE A 291 1.81 25.79 -6.78
N VAL A 292 0.72 26.56 -6.79
CA VAL A 292 0.79 28.01 -6.98
C VAL A 292 1.47 28.69 -5.81
N ILE A 293 1.02 28.46 -4.57
CA ILE A 293 1.58 29.13 -3.38
C ILE A 293 3.05 28.70 -3.16
N PRO A 294 3.40 27.40 -3.08
CA PRO A 294 4.79 27.00 -2.91
C PRO A 294 5.67 27.43 -4.09
N GLY A 295 5.16 27.34 -5.32
CA GLY A 295 5.85 27.77 -6.53
C GLY A 295 6.17 29.26 -6.53
N LEU A 296 5.24 30.11 -6.08
CA LEU A 296 5.48 31.55 -5.91
C LEU A 296 6.56 31.83 -4.85
N VAL A 297 6.55 31.13 -3.73
CA VAL A 297 7.59 31.28 -2.69
C VAL A 297 8.96 30.90 -3.25
N VAL A 298 9.06 29.75 -3.95
CA VAL A 298 10.31 29.31 -4.57
C VAL A 298 10.76 30.26 -5.68
N ALA A 299 9.86 30.75 -6.52
CA ALA A 299 10.16 31.72 -7.57
C ALA A 299 10.69 33.04 -6.98
N LEU A 300 10.07 33.54 -5.90
CA LEU A 300 10.55 34.73 -5.18
C LEU A 300 11.96 34.51 -4.59
N LEU A 301 12.26 33.32 -4.08
CA LEU A 301 13.61 32.99 -3.63
C LEU A 301 14.61 33.04 -4.78
N PHE A 302 14.32 32.43 -5.93
CA PHE A 302 15.21 32.49 -7.10
C PHE A 302 15.42 33.92 -7.63
N LEU A 303 14.35 34.72 -7.66
CA LEU A 303 14.37 36.08 -8.18
C LEU A 303 14.94 37.10 -7.21
N LEU A 304 15.11 36.75 -5.93
CA LEU A 304 15.53 37.67 -4.87
C LEU A 304 16.78 38.51 -5.23
N PRO A 305 17.90 37.94 -5.73
CA PRO A 305 19.09 38.73 -6.05
C PRO A 305 18.86 39.74 -7.19
N PHE A 306 17.88 39.48 -8.06
CA PHE A 306 17.56 40.30 -9.22
C PHE A 306 16.52 41.39 -8.91
N ILE A 307 15.70 41.17 -7.88
CA ILE A 307 14.71 42.16 -7.40
C ILE A 307 15.34 43.12 -6.38
N ASP A 308 16.23 42.63 -5.50
CA ASP A 308 16.92 43.47 -4.50
C ASP A 308 18.21 44.11 -5.08
N THR A 309 18.03 45.01 -6.05
CA THR A 309 19.11 45.65 -6.84
C THR A 309 19.91 46.73 -6.09
N ARG A 310 19.38 47.23 -4.97
CA ARG A 310 20.03 48.26 -4.16
C ARG A 310 21.40 47.80 -3.63
N PRO A 311 22.46 48.63 -3.59
CA PRO A 311 23.77 48.19 -3.12
C PRO A 311 23.81 47.94 -1.61
N GLU A 312 22.88 48.52 -0.84
CA GLU A 312 22.83 48.42 0.61
C GLU A 312 22.59 46.99 1.11
N ARG A 313 23.43 46.53 2.05
CA ARG A 313 23.30 45.20 2.67
C ARG A 313 22.57 45.22 4.01
N ALA A 314 22.44 46.37 4.66
CA ALA A 314 21.88 46.44 6.00
C ALA A 314 20.39 46.05 6.00
N PRO A 315 19.91 45.20 6.96
CA PRO A 315 18.51 44.83 7.05
C PRO A 315 17.55 46.03 7.09
N ARG A 316 17.90 47.07 7.86
CA ARG A 316 17.09 48.28 8.01
C ARG A 316 16.89 49.06 6.71
N GLN A 317 17.82 48.94 5.77
CA GLN A 317 17.74 49.60 4.46
C GLN A 317 16.90 48.78 3.46
N ARG A 318 16.51 47.55 3.84
CA ARG A 318 15.76 46.61 2.99
C ARG A 318 14.46 46.14 3.65
N PRO A 319 13.59 47.06 4.13
CA PRO A 319 12.43 46.70 4.93
C PRO A 319 11.44 45.79 4.19
N VAL A 320 11.29 45.95 2.87
CA VAL A 320 10.41 45.10 2.05
C VAL A 320 10.90 43.65 2.00
N VAL A 321 12.20 43.42 1.78
CA VAL A 321 12.79 42.08 1.72
C VAL A 321 12.75 41.41 3.09
N ILE A 322 13.13 42.14 4.14
CA ILE A 322 13.10 41.63 5.51
C ILE A 322 11.65 41.32 5.92
N GLY A 323 10.72 42.24 5.65
CA GLY A 323 9.31 42.10 5.95
C GLY A 323 8.67 40.92 5.21
N SER A 324 8.98 40.70 3.93
CA SER A 324 8.44 39.57 3.17
C SER A 324 8.92 38.22 3.70
N PHE A 325 10.20 38.10 4.06
CA PHE A 325 10.72 36.88 4.70
C PHE A 325 10.12 36.64 6.08
N ILE A 326 9.96 37.68 6.89
CA ILE A 326 9.29 37.57 8.19
C ILE A 326 7.84 37.11 7.99
N PHE A 327 7.12 37.70 7.04
CA PHE A 327 5.74 37.32 6.73
C PHE A 327 5.64 35.86 6.29
N VAL A 328 6.47 35.42 5.33
CA VAL A 328 6.45 34.02 4.84
C VAL A 328 6.81 33.05 5.97
N PHE A 329 7.84 33.36 6.78
CA PHE A 329 8.23 32.51 7.90
C PHE A 329 7.17 32.46 8.99
N ALA A 330 6.52 33.59 9.29
CA ALA A 330 5.40 33.65 10.23
C ALA A 330 4.22 32.82 9.73
N MET A 331 3.88 32.90 8.43
CA MET A 331 2.83 32.09 7.83
C MET A 331 3.15 30.59 7.87
N ILE A 332 4.37 30.18 7.54
CA ILE A 332 4.82 28.79 7.66
C ILE A 332 4.71 28.31 9.12
N THR A 333 5.17 29.12 10.07
CA THR A 333 5.12 28.79 11.50
C THR A 333 3.67 28.67 11.99
N LEU A 334 2.81 29.62 11.62
CA LEU A 334 1.39 29.62 11.99
C LEU A 334 0.67 28.39 11.45
N LEU A 335 0.86 28.07 10.17
CA LEU A 335 0.26 26.89 9.54
C LEU A 335 0.79 25.59 10.15
N THR A 336 2.09 25.50 10.48
CA THR A 336 2.66 24.35 11.18
C THR A 336 2.02 24.17 12.56
N VAL A 337 1.92 25.24 13.36
CA VAL A 337 1.27 25.19 14.68
C VAL A 337 -0.21 24.81 14.57
N GLN A 338 -0.92 25.39 13.60
CA GLN A 338 -2.31 25.06 13.34
C GLN A 338 -2.46 23.59 12.94
N GLY A 339 -1.59 23.07 12.08
CA GLY A 339 -1.57 21.66 11.69
C GLY A 339 -1.44 20.72 12.88
N PHE A 340 -0.56 21.04 13.84
CA PHE A 340 -0.43 20.27 15.08
C PHE A 340 -1.66 20.36 16.00
N ARG A 341 -2.44 21.44 15.92
CA ARG A 341 -3.67 21.60 16.71
C ARG A 341 -4.88 20.91 16.07
N THR A 342 -5.03 21.02 14.76
CA THR A 342 -6.19 20.47 14.01
C THR A 342 -6.05 18.98 13.72
N THR A 343 -4.84 18.44 13.85
CA THR A 343 -4.56 17.02 13.74
C THR A 343 -3.88 16.60 15.07
N PRO A 344 -4.49 15.78 15.96
CA PRO A 344 -3.88 15.22 17.19
C PRO A 344 -3.21 13.82 17.06
N SER A 345 -1.98 13.61 17.56
CA SER A 345 -1.10 12.46 17.22
C SER A 345 -1.77 11.08 17.36
N PRO A 346 -1.52 10.08 16.48
CA PRO A 346 -2.02 8.71 16.68
C PRO A 346 -1.64 8.12 18.04
N ALA A 347 -0.44 8.43 18.54
CA ALA A 347 0.04 8.01 19.87
C ALA A 347 -0.70 8.68 21.05
N ALA A 348 -1.44 9.76 20.80
CA ALA A 348 -2.28 10.43 21.81
C ALA A 348 -3.73 9.91 21.81
N GLN A 349 -4.06 8.94 20.96
CA GLN A 349 -5.33 8.24 21.02
C GLN A 349 -5.28 7.23 22.16
N SER A 350 -6.19 7.34 23.13
CA SER A 350 -6.23 6.42 24.27
C SER A 350 -6.38 4.97 23.79
N PRO A 351 -5.93 3.97 24.57
CA PRO A 351 -6.19 2.55 24.26
C PRO A 351 -7.69 2.28 24.04
N GLN A 352 -8.55 3.06 24.71
CA GLN A 352 -10.00 3.07 24.48
C GLN A 352 -10.39 3.68 23.14
N ALA A 353 -9.75 4.73 22.63
CA ALA A 353 -10.00 5.28 21.30
C ALA A 353 -9.47 4.37 20.18
N ILE A 354 -8.37 3.64 20.41
CA ILE A 354 -7.87 2.60 19.49
C ILE A 354 -8.76 1.36 19.55
N ALA A 355 -9.24 0.96 20.73
CA ALA A 355 -10.19 -0.15 20.89
C ALA A 355 -11.59 0.21 20.39
N GLN A 356 -12.05 1.45 20.57
CA GLN A 356 -13.28 1.99 19.99
C GLN A 356 -13.12 2.27 18.50
N GLY A 357 -11.91 2.58 18.01
CA GLY A 357 -11.56 2.68 16.60
C GLY A 357 -11.53 1.32 15.93
N ARG A 358 -11.01 0.28 16.61
CA ARG A 358 -11.07 -1.13 16.19
C ARG A 358 -12.48 -1.72 16.31
N ALA A 359 -13.25 -1.34 17.33
CA ALA A 359 -14.65 -1.75 17.49
C ALA A 359 -15.61 -0.97 16.57
N ARG A 360 -15.29 0.29 16.24
CA ARG A 360 -15.93 1.05 15.17
C ARG A 360 -15.48 0.57 13.81
N ALA A 361 -14.25 0.09 13.59
CA ALA A 361 -13.84 -0.52 12.32
C ALA A 361 -14.41 -1.94 12.14
N ALA A 362 -14.54 -2.70 13.24
CA ALA A 362 -15.27 -3.98 13.25
C ALA A 362 -16.80 -3.80 13.21
N GLY A 363 -17.29 -2.58 13.48
CA GLY A 363 -18.70 -2.20 13.44
C GLY A 363 -19.10 -1.30 12.26
N GLN A 364 -18.13 -0.74 11.55
CA GLN A 364 -18.30 -0.02 10.29
C GLN A 364 -17.96 -1.01 9.20
N THR A 365 -18.98 -1.74 8.77
CA THR A 365 -19.05 -2.22 7.39
C THR A 365 -18.72 -1.03 6.48
N ARG A 366 -17.46 -0.93 6.06
CA ARG A 366 -17.11 -0.12 4.89
C ARG A 366 -18.06 -0.57 3.79
N GLY A 367 -18.69 0.40 3.14
CA GLY A 367 -19.56 0.12 2.00
C GLY A 367 -18.83 -0.80 1.01
N PRO A 368 -19.59 -1.62 0.28
CA PRO A 368 -18.99 -2.50 -0.73
C PRO A 368 -18.11 -1.70 -1.69
N VAL A 369 -16.91 -2.22 -2.00
CA VAL A 369 -16.08 -1.63 -3.06
C VAL A 369 -16.79 -1.89 -4.38
N MET A 370 -17.20 -0.84 -5.07
CA MET A 370 -17.93 -0.97 -6.33
C MET A 370 -16.96 -1.18 -7.48
N VAL A 371 -17.41 -1.91 -8.50
CA VAL A 371 -16.60 -2.25 -9.67
C VAL A 371 -16.10 -1.01 -10.41
N GLU A 372 -16.98 -0.04 -10.62
CA GLU A 372 -16.71 1.21 -11.34
C GLU A 372 -15.65 2.10 -10.67
N ASP A 373 -15.44 1.94 -9.36
CA ASP A 373 -14.44 2.70 -8.62
C ASP A 373 -13.01 2.17 -8.86
N VAL A 374 -12.90 0.93 -9.35
CA VAL A 374 -11.61 0.23 -9.46
C VAL A 374 -11.28 -0.15 -10.90
N PHE A 375 -12.24 -0.75 -11.60
CA PHE A 375 -12.03 -1.25 -12.96
C PHE A 375 -12.42 -0.19 -13.99
N LYS A 376 -11.45 0.21 -14.81
CA LYS A 376 -11.67 1.14 -15.91
C LYS A 376 -12.39 0.45 -17.07
N ASN A 377 -13.19 1.22 -17.81
CA ASN A 377 -13.91 0.75 -19.01
C ASN A 377 -14.84 -0.46 -18.76
N VAL A 378 -15.43 -0.54 -17.56
CA VAL A 378 -16.59 -1.41 -17.31
C VAL A 378 -17.82 -0.76 -17.90
N GLN A 379 -18.59 -1.51 -18.69
CA GLN A 379 -19.75 -0.99 -19.43
C GLN A 379 -21.06 -1.64 -18.97
N VAL A 380 -21.10 -2.97 -18.91
CA VAL A 380 -22.33 -3.76 -18.64
C VAL A 380 -22.48 -4.15 -17.17
N LEU A 381 -21.39 -4.56 -16.52
CA LEU A 381 -21.39 -5.05 -15.14
C LEU A 381 -21.09 -3.94 -14.12
N LYS A 382 -21.76 -2.79 -14.24
CA LYS A 382 -21.64 -1.66 -13.29
C LYS A 382 -22.59 -1.82 -12.10
N GLY A 383 -22.37 -1.11 -11.00
CA GLY A 383 -23.30 -1.09 -9.87
C GLY A 383 -23.35 -2.42 -9.12
N ILE A 384 -22.30 -3.23 -9.24
CA ILE A 384 -22.06 -4.43 -8.42
C ILE A 384 -20.75 -4.27 -7.69
N THR A 385 -20.55 -5.13 -6.71
CA THR A 385 -19.36 -5.13 -5.86
C THR A 385 -18.22 -5.87 -6.56
N VAL A 386 -16.97 -5.57 -6.17
CA VAL A 386 -15.79 -6.22 -6.74
C VAL A 386 -15.84 -7.75 -6.59
N ASP A 387 -16.32 -8.26 -5.45
CA ASP A 387 -16.46 -9.70 -5.23
C ASP A 387 -17.51 -10.36 -6.15
N GLU A 388 -18.67 -9.72 -6.36
CA GLU A 388 -19.68 -10.21 -7.31
C GLU A 388 -19.14 -10.18 -8.75
N PHE A 389 -18.40 -9.14 -9.12
CA PHE A 389 -17.77 -9.03 -10.43
C PHE A 389 -16.73 -10.11 -10.69
N MET A 390 -15.87 -10.40 -9.71
CA MET A 390 -14.89 -11.47 -9.84
C MET A 390 -15.57 -12.84 -9.92
N GLY A 391 -16.62 -13.08 -9.13
CA GLY A 391 -17.46 -14.28 -9.26
C GLY A 391 -18.10 -14.40 -10.65
N THR A 392 -18.58 -13.28 -11.20
CA THR A 392 -19.16 -13.21 -12.55
C THR A 392 -18.14 -13.58 -13.63
N MET A 393 -16.89 -13.12 -13.52
CA MET A 393 -15.81 -13.52 -14.43
C MET A 393 -15.54 -15.02 -14.36
N GLY A 394 -15.55 -15.60 -13.16
CA GLY A 394 -15.43 -17.04 -12.96
C GLY A 394 -16.54 -17.82 -13.67
N LEU A 395 -17.78 -17.35 -13.58
CA LEU A 395 -18.93 -17.94 -14.26
C LEU A 395 -18.83 -17.86 -15.79
N MET A 396 -18.31 -16.75 -16.34
CA MET A 396 -18.06 -16.66 -17.79
C MET A 396 -17.02 -17.69 -18.23
N SER A 397 -15.90 -17.76 -17.52
CA SER A 397 -14.81 -18.71 -17.80
C SER A 397 -15.30 -20.16 -17.76
N SER A 398 -16.04 -20.54 -16.71
CA SER A 398 -16.59 -21.90 -16.58
C SER A 398 -17.70 -22.21 -17.59
N SER A 399 -18.43 -21.22 -18.10
CA SER A 399 -19.44 -21.44 -19.14
C SER A 399 -18.84 -21.62 -20.53
N LEU A 400 -17.76 -20.89 -20.82
CA LEU A 400 -17.14 -20.80 -22.14
C LEU A 400 -15.97 -21.79 -22.34
N GLY A 401 -15.42 -22.32 -21.25
CA GLY A 401 -14.17 -23.10 -21.28
C GLY A 401 -12.93 -22.23 -21.58
N LEU A 402 -13.01 -20.93 -21.34
CA LEU A 402 -11.92 -19.97 -21.56
C LEU A 402 -11.24 -19.58 -20.24
N CYS A 403 -9.97 -19.17 -20.33
CA CYS A 403 -9.23 -18.54 -19.25
C CYS A 403 -9.32 -17.02 -19.33
N CYS A 404 -9.00 -16.31 -18.24
CA CYS A 404 -9.03 -14.85 -18.24
C CYS A 404 -8.09 -14.24 -19.31
N ASN A 405 -6.95 -14.88 -19.60
CA ASN A 405 -6.00 -14.42 -20.62
C ASN A 405 -6.55 -14.50 -22.05
N ASP A 406 -7.53 -15.37 -22.32
CA ASP A 406 -8.16 -15.48 -23.64
C ASP A 406 -9.01 -14.25 -24.01
N CYS A 407 -9.47 -13.51 -23.00
CA CYS A 407 -10.25 -12.29 -23.14
C CYS A 407 -9.47 -11.03 -22.75
N HIS A 408 -8.54 -11.16 -21.80
CA HIS A 408 -7.70 -10.08 -21.28
C HIS A 408 -6.23 -10.41 -21.50
N PRO A 409 -5.63 -10.02 -22.64
CA PRO A 409 -4.24 -10.34 -22.94
C PRO A 409 -3.29 -9.91 -21.82
N GLY A 410 -2.44 -10.83 -21.38
CA GLY A 410 -1.50 -10.65 -20.27
C GLY A 410 -2.10 -10.92 -18.89
N ALA A 411 -3.38 -11.29 -18.76
CA ALA A 411 -3.98 -11.61 -17.48
C ALA A 411 -3.23 -12.75 -16.77
N GLY A 412 -2.96 -12.56 -15.47
CA GLY A 412 -2.04 -13.41 -14.70
C GLY A 412 -0.60 -12.86 -14.65
N THR A 413 -0.33 -11.72 -15.29
CA THR A 413 0.97 -11.02 -15.22
C THR A 413 0.78 -9.55 -14.86
N ASP A 414 1.88 -8.84 -14.59
CA ASP A 414 1.92 -7.40 -14.37
C ASP A 414 1.69 -6.56 -15.64
N LYS A 415 1.60 -7.21 -16.82
CA LYS A 415 1.48 -6.55 -18.14
C LYS A 415 0.05 -6.50 -18.69
N VAL A 416 -0.93 -7.07 -17.98
CA VAL A 416 -2.33 -7.06 -18.40
C VAL A 416 -2.89 -5.64 -18.50
N VAL A 417 -3.63 -5.37 -19.58
CA VAL A 417 -4.38 -4.12 -19.77
C VAL A 417 -5.87 -4.42 -19.75
N TRP A 418 -6.48 -4.39 -18.57
CA TRP A 418 -7.87 -4.79 -18.36
C TRP A 418 -8.87 -3.91 -19.14
N GLU A 419 -8.55 -2.64 -19.34
CA GLU A 419 -9.39 -1.69 -20.07
C GLU A 419 -9.39 -1.88 -21.59
N SER A 420 -8.41 -2.62 -22.15
CA SER A 420 -8.26 -2.78 -23.60
C SER A 420 -9.47 -3.47 -24.22
N ASP A 421 -9.99 -2.91 -25.31
CA ASP A 421 -11.07 -3.46 -26.12
C ASP A 421 -10.56 -4.01 -27.46
N GLU A 422 -9.24 -4.12 -27.63
CA GLU A 422 -8.61 -4.66 -28.84
C GLU A 422 -8.95 -6.13 -29.06
N ASN A 423 -9.26 -6.88 -28.00
CA ASN A 423 -9.70 -8.27 -28.12
C ASN A 423 -11.20 -8.34 -28.45
N PRO A 424 -11.59 -8.80 -29.66
CA PRO A 424 -12.99 -8.85 -30.08
C PRO A 424 -13.84 -9.79 -29.22
N ARG A 425 -13.23 -10.79 -28.55
CA ARG A 425 -13.95 -11.69 -27.64
C ARG A 425 -14.51 -10.95 -26.43
N LYS A 426 -13.75 -10.00 -25.87
CA LYS A 426 -14.19 -9.16 -24.74
C LYS A 426 -15.37 -8.27 -25.13
N VAL A 427 -15.31 -7.67 -26.33
CA VAL A 427 -16.41 -6.85 -26.86
C VAL A 427 -17.67 -7.69 -27.04
N ARG A 428 -17.54 -8.86 -27.68
CA ARG A 428 -18.67 -9.80 -27.85
C ARG A 428 -19.24 -10.28 -26.51
N ALA A 429 -18.40 -10.55 -25.52
CA ALA A 429 -18.84 -10.97 -24.18
C ALA A 429 -19.74 -9.91 -23.51
N ARG A 430 -19.48 -8.61 -23.73
CA ARG A 430 -20.34 -7.52 -23.24
C ARG A 430 -21.71 -7.52 -23.90
N GLU A 431 -21.76 -7.71 -25.21
CA GLU A 431 -23.00 -7.82 -25.96
C GLU A 431 -23.83 -9.01 -25.46
N MET A 432 -23.19 -10.18 -25.28
CA MET A 432 -23.84 -11.37 -24.74
C MET A 432 -24.34 -11.16 -23.31
N ALA A 433 -23.55 -10.54 -22.44
CA ALA A 433 -23.98 -10.24 -21.07
C ALA A 433 -25.20 -9.30 -21.04
N SER A 434 -25.25 -8.32 -21.93
CA SER A 434 -26.41 -7.42 -22.08
C SER A 434 -27.64 -8.17 -22.58
N MET A 435 -27.44 -9.09 -23.54
CA MET A 435 -28.50 -9.94 -24.08
C MET A 435 -29.09 -10.87 -23.02
N VAL A 436 -28.24 -11.54 -22.23
CA VAL A 436 -28.67 -12.40 -21.10
C VAL A 436 -29.51 -11.61 -20.10
N GLN A 437 -29.06 -10.42 -19.71
CA GLN A 437 -29.81 -9.55 -18.79
C GLN A 437 -31.16 -9.11 -19.39
N ALA A 438 -31.17 -8.72 -20.67
CA ALA A 438 -32.40 -8.32 -21.35
C ALA A 438 -33.39 -9.48 -21.46
N ILE A 439 -32.97 -10.66 -21.91
CA ILE A 439 -33.85 -11.83 -22.04
C ILE A 439 -34.51 -12.18 -20.70
N ASN A 440 -33.72 -12.24 -19.63
CA ASN A 440 -34.25 -12.54 -18.29
C ASN A 440 -35.20 -11.46 -17.78
N ARG A 441 -34.86 -10.18 -17.96
CA ARG A 441 -35.73 -9.07 -17.58
C ARG A 441 -37.06 -9.10 -18.35
N ASP A 442 -36.98 -9.26 -19.66
CA ASP A 442 -38.09 -9.02 -20.58
C ASP A 442 -39.02 -10.25 -20.69
N ASN A 443 -38.53 -11.47 -20.44
CA ASN A 443 -39.29 -12.71 -20.65
C ASN A 443 -39.49 -13.54 -19.38
N PHE A 444 -38.66 -13.35 -18.35
CA PHE A 444 -38.66 -14.19 -17.15
C PHE A 444 -38.84 -13.37 -15.86
N ASN A 445 -39.40 -12.16 -15.95
CA ASN A 445 -39.62 -11.26 -14.81
C ASN A 445 -38.32 -11.01 -14.00
N GLY A 446 -37.17 -10.99 -14.67
CA GLY A 446 -35.86 -10.84 -14.06
C GLY A 446 -35.28 -12.11 -13.42
N GLN A 447 -35.99 -13.24 -13.45
CA GLN A 447 -35.45 -14.52 -13.01
C GLN A 447 -34.34 -14.98 -13.97
N GLN A 448 -33.23 -15.48 -13.40
CA GLN A 448 -32.07 -15.93 -14.17
C GLN A 448 -32.32 -17.33 -14.75
N VAL A 449 -33.08 -17.40 -15.84
CA VAL A 449 -33.42 -18.65 -16.54
C VAL A 449 -32.45 -18.89 -17.70
N VAL A 450 -32.14 -17.84 -18.47
CA VAL A 450 -31.15 -17.88 -19.54
C VAL A 450 -29.80 -17.39 -18.99
N THR A 451 -28.76 -18.19 -19.10
CA THR A 451 -27.41 -17.84 -18.62
C THR A 451 -26.37 -18.17 -19.69
N CYS A 452 -25.11 -17.83 -19.43
CA CYS A 452 -24.02 -18.28 -20.28
C CYS A 452 -23.99 -19.81 -20.41
N TRP A 453 -24.29 -20.56 -19.33
CA TRP A 453 -24.32 -22.03 -19.35
C TRP A 453 -25.41 -22.57 -20.28
N THR A 454 -26.61 -21.99 -20.24
CA THR A 454 -27.76 -22.38 -21.07
C THR A 454 -27.42 -22.43 -22.55
N CYS A 455 -26.54 -21.52 -23.02
CA CYS A 455 -26.13 -21.46 -24.42
C CYS A 455 -24.80 -22.18 -24.70
N HIS A 456 -23.80 -22.02 -23.83
CA HIS A 456 -22.42 -22.39 -24.17
C HIS A 456 -22.04 -23.81 -23.76
N ARG A 457 -22.46 -24.32 -22.59
CA ARG A 457 -22.12 -25.68 -22.10
C ARG A 457 -20.65 -26.09 -22.34
N LEU A 458 -19.70 -25.29 -21.84
CA LEU A 458 -18.24 -25.44 -22.05
C LEU A 458 -17.76 -25.26 -23.50
N ARG A 459 -18.56 -24.62 -24.36
CA ARG A 459 -18.18 -24.35 -25.76
C ARG A 459 -18.12 -22.86 -26.01
N LEU A 460 -17.06 -22.43 -26.70
CA LEU A 460 -16.94 -21.05 -27.15
C LEU A 460 -18.07 -20.65 -28.11
N THR A 461 -18.49 -21.58 -28.98
CA THR A 461 -19.62 -21.39 -29.90
C THR A 461 -20.75 -22.35 -29.54
N PRO A 462 -21.96 -21.83 -29.21
CA PRO A 462 -23.13 -22.65 -28.92
C PRO A 462 -23.46 -23.64 -30.04
N VAL A 463 -23.91 -24.83 -29.67
CA VAL A 463 -24.41 -25.82 -30.62
C VAL A 463 -25.80 -25.42 -31.08
N GLN A 464 -25.99 -25.28 -32.39
CA GLN A 464 -27.30 -24.96 -32.97
C GLN A 464 -28.04 -26.19 -33.51
N THR A 465 -27.32 -27.29 -33.77
CA THR A 465 -27.88 -28.52 -34.33
C THR A 465 -27.71 -29.68 -33.36
N PRO A 466 -28.78 -30.40 -32.99
CA PRO A 466 -28.68 -31.57 -32.13
C PRO A 466 -27.71 -32.60 -32.69
N VAL A 467 -26.87 -33.16 -31.83
CA VAL A 467 -26.00 -34.29 -32.19
C VAL A 467 -26.83 -35.56 -32.03
N LEU A 468 -27.15 -36.23 -33.14
CA LEU A 468 -28.05 -37.39 -33.13
C LEU A 468 -27.55 -38.52 -32.22
N ASP A 469 -26.24 -38.73 -32.11
CA ASP A 469 -25.66 -39.72 -31.19
C ASP A 469 -26.01 -39.45 -29.71
N ARG A 470 -26.18 -38.18 -29.33
CA ARG A 470 -26.67 -37.81 -27.98
C ARG A 470 -28.18 -37.96 -27.83
N PHE A 471 -28.93 -37.90 -28.94
CA PHE A 471 -30.38 -38.11 -28.92
C PHE A 471 -30.74 -39.58 -28.70
N TYR A 472 -29.88 -40.49 -29.16
CA TYR A 472 -30.04 -41.94 -28.98
C TYR A 472 -29.23 -42.50 -27.80
N ALA A 473 -28.43 -41.68 -27.11
CA ALA A 473 -27.78 -42.05 -25.86
C ALA A 473 -28.77 -41.95 -24.68
N GLU A 474 -28.44 -42.60 -23.56
CA GLU A 474 -29.12 -42.30 -22.29
C GLU A 474 -28.98 -40.81 -21.98
N ALA A 475 -30.09 -40.17 -21.60
CA ALA A 475 -30.10 -38.76 -21.27
C ALA A 475 -29.14 -38.50 -20.09
N GLU A 476 -28.17 -37.60 -20.30
CA GLU A 476 -27.37 -37.07 -19.19
C GLU A 476 -28.31 -36.37 -18.20
N SER A 477 -28.51 -36.95 -17.00
CA SER A 477 -29.35 -36.35 -15.95
C SER A 477 -28.55 -35.28 -15.19
N GLU A 478 -28.43 -34.08 -15.75
CA GLU A 478 -28.07 -32.89 -14.95
C GLU A 478 -29.28 -32.51 -14.08
N LEU A 479 -29.09 -32.43 -12.76
CA LEU A 479 -30.13 -31.98 -11.85
C LEU A 479 -30.35 -30.48 -12.00
N ASP A 480 -31.61 -30.06 -11.97
CA ASP A 480 -31.96 -28.65 -11.85
C ASP A 480 -31.34 -28.05 -10.58
N ASP A 481 -30.91 -26.79 -10.67
CA ASP A 481 -30.45 -26.01 -9.52
C ASP A 481 -31.43 -26.14 -8.34
N GLN A 482 -32.72 -26.03 -8.60
CA GLN A 482 -33.77 -26.18 -7.60
C GLN A 482 -34.63 -27.39 -7.92
N VAL A 483 -34.62 -28.39 -7.03
CA VAL A 483 -35.44 -29.58 -7.20
C VAL A 483 -36.75 -29.45 -6.42
N SER A 484 -37.80 -30.10 -6.93
CA SER A 484 -39.08 -30.26 -6.25
C SER A 484 -38.91 -31.12 -4.98
N LYS A 485 -39.89 -31.09 -4.08
CA LYS A 485 -39.89 -31.98 -2.92
C LYS A 485 -40.06 -33.43 -3.39
N GLY A 486 -39.20 -34.33 -2.92
CA GLY A 486 -39.30 -35.77 -3.20
C GLY A 486 -40.47 -36.43 -2.48
N GLU A 487 -41.01 -37.51 -3.06
CA GLU A 487 -41.99 -38.39 -2.41
C GLU A 487 -41.28 -39.50 -1.65
N GLY A 488 -41.80 -39.88 -0.47
CA GLY A 488 -41.22 -40.97 0.34
C GLY A 488 -39.83 -40.70 0.94
N VAL A 489 -39.33 -39.47 0.85
CA VAL A 489 -38.01 -39.07 1.35
C VAL A 489 -38.03 -38.66 2.84
N PRO A 490 -36.93 -38.82 3.59
CA PRO A 490 -36.85 -38.41 4.99
C PRO A 490 -37.03 -36.89 5.15
N SER A 491 -37.44 -36.45 6.34
CA SER A 491 -37.43 -35.03 6.68
C SER A 491 -36.01 -34.47 6.76
N PRO A 492 -35.80 -33.16 6.54
CA PRO A 492 -34.50 -32.53 6.73
C PRO A 492 -33.83 -32.82 8.07
N ALA A 493 -34.61 -32.82 9.17
CA ALA A 493 -34.12 -33.11 10.51
C ALA A 493 -33.60 -34.54 10.61
N GLN A 494 -34.35 -35.53 10.12
CA GLN A 494 -33.92 -36.94 10.12
C GLN A 494 -32.63 -37.14 9.32
N MET A 495 -32.46 -36.42 8.21
CA MET A 495 -31.26 -36.54 7.38
C MET A 495 -30.03 -35.96 8.08
N LEU A 496 -30.17 -34.77 8.69
CA LEU A 496 -29.10 -34.12 9.45
C LEU A 496 -28.74 -34.92 10.72
N ASP A 497 -29.73 -35.49 11.41
CA ASP A 497 -29.48 -36.36 12.57
C ASP A 497 -28.73 -37.63 12.15
N LYS A 498 -29.11 -38.27 11.04
CA LYS A 498 -28.39 -39.43 10.49
C LYS A 498 -26.95 -39.07 10.16
N TYR A 499 -26.72 -37.89 9.59
CA TYR A 499 -25.37 -37.40 9.31
C TYR A 499 -24.55 -37.17 10.58
N LEU A 500 -25.10 -36.50 11.60
CA LEU A 500 -24.41 -36.30 12.88
C LEU A 500 -24.09 -37.63 13.58
N GLN A 501 -24.97 -38.62 13.48
CA GLN A 501 -24.69 -39.96 13.97
C GLN A 501 -23.56 -40.64 13.19
N ALA A 502 -23.53 -40.51 11.86
CA ALA A 502 -22.46 -41.05 11.02
C ALA A 502 -21.08 -40.44 11.32
N LEU A 503 -21.04 -39.19 11.80
CA LEU A 503 -19.82 -38.52 12.28
C LEU A 503 -19.37 -38.93 13.69
N GLY A 504 -20.12 -39.81 14.37
CA GLY A 504 -19.81 -40.28 15.72
C GLY A 504 -20.69 -39.71 16.84
N GLY A 505 -21.77 -39.01 16.50
CA GLY A 505 -22.77 -38.47 17.42
C GLY A 505 -22.61 -36.97 17.71
N ALA A 506 -23.73 -36.29 18.01
CA ALA A 506 -23.79 -34.84 18.18
C ALA A 506 -22.82 -34.32 19.26
N ASP A 507 -22.71 -34.99 20.41
CA ASP A 507 -21.83 -34.55 21.51
C ASP A 507 -20.35 -34.54 21.11
N LYS A 508 -19.89 -35.54 20.36
CA LYS A 508 -18.50 -35.62 19.88
C LYS A 508 -18.22 -34.55 18.83
N VAL A 509 -19.16 -34.32 17.92
CA VAL A 509 -19.05 -33.30 16.88
C VAL A 509 -19.04 -31.89 17.49
N MET A 510 -19.89 -31.62 18.49
CA MET A 510 -19.91 -30.34 19.22
C MET A 510 -18.62 -30.09 20.01
N GLY A 511 -17.89 -31.13 20.40
CA GLY A 511 -16.59 -31.02 21.07
C GLY A 511 -15.45 -30.53 20.16
N ILE A 512 -15.64 -30.52 18.84
CA ILE A 512 -14.63 -30.06 17.88
C ILE A 512 -14.68 -28.54 17.77
N ASN A 513 -13.68 -27.87 18.34
CA ASN A 513 -13.59 -26.41 18.33
C ASN A 513 -12.64 -25.85 17.27
N THR A 514 -11.75 -26.68 16.74
CA THR A 514 -10.74 -26.28 15.75
C THR A 514 -10.50 -27.39 14.75
N ILE A 515 -10.33 -27.01 13.49
CA ILE A 515 -9.92 -27.89 12.40
C ILE A 515 -8.76 -27.22 11.68
N THR A 516 -7.68 -27.97 11.48
CA THR A 516 -6.57 -27.55 10.65
C THR A 516 -6.31 -28.60 9.57
N GLY A 517 -5.90 -28.16 8.40
CA GLY A 517 -5.64 -29.04 7.27
C GLY A 517 -4.64 -28.43 6.31
N THR A 518 -4.02 -29.27 5.50
CA THR A 518 -3.14 -28.85 4.41
C THR A 518 -3.51 -29.62 3.15
N GLY A 519 -3.20 -29.05 1.99
CA GLY A 519 -3.47 -29.70 0.72
C GLY A 519 -2.76 -29.02 -0.45
N LYS A 520 -3.17 -29.37 -1.66
CA LYS A 520 -2.61 -28.81 -2.91
C LYS A 520 -3.63 -27.93 -3.61
N VAL A 521 -3.14 -26.88 -4.25
CA VAL A 521 -3.94 -25.98 -5.09
C VAL A 521 -3.56 -26.21 -6.53
N VAL A 522 -4.59 -26.28 -7.38
CA VAL A 522 -4.45 -26.34 -8.84
C VAL A 522 -5.29 -25.21 -9.42
N ALA A 523 -4.66 -24.30 -10.15
CA ALA A 523 -5.35 -23.25 -10.88
C ALA A 523 -5.80 -23.73 -12.26
N PHE A 524 -6.88 -23.14 -12.79
CA PHE A 524 -7.44 -23.48 -14.09
C PHE A 524 -6.63 -22.83 -15.24
N GLY A 525 -6.26 -23.65 -16.23
CA GLY A 525 -5.61 -23.23 -17.49
C GLY A 525 -4.25 -22.54 -17.33
N SER A 526 -4.01 -21.45 -18.07
CA SER A 526 -2.69 -20.77 -18.13
C SER A 526 -2.30 -20.03 -16.85
N PHE A 527 -3.21 -19.92 -15.87
CA PHE A 527 -2.90 -19.48 -14.49
C PHE A 527 -2.16 -20.58 -13.69
N GLY A 528 -1.87 -21.72 -14.32
CA GLY A 528 -1.30 -22.93 -13.72
C GLY A 528 0.05 -22.73 -13.04
N GLY A 529 0.00 -22.30 -11.78
CA GLY A 529 0.97 -22.60 -10.75
C GLY A 529 0.37 -23.60 -9.78
N GLY A 530 1.05 -24.74 -9.58
CA GLY A 530 0.75 -25.63 -8.46
C GLY A 530 1.21 -24.98 -7.15
N GLY A 531 0.47 -25.21 -6.07
CA GLY A 531 0.79 -24.67 -4.76
C GLY A 531 0.33 -25.58 -3.64
N ASN A 532 0.66 -25.19 -2.42
CA ASN A 532 0.09 -25.81 -1.22
C ASN A 532 -0.96 -24.88 -0.64
N PHE A 533 -1.97 -25.41 0.04
CA PHE A 533 -2.83 -24.59 0.88
C PHE A 533 -2.86 -25.10 2.31
N GLU A 534 -3.17 -24.18 3.20
CA GLU A 534 -3.49 -24.41 4.59
C GLU A 534 -4.94 -24.00 4.83
N TYR A 535 -5.63 -24.79 5.63
CA TYR A 535 -7.02 -24.60 6.01
C TYR A 535 -7.10 -24.52 7.53
N PHE A 536 -7.81 -23.52 8.01
CA PHE A 536 -8.08 -23.31 9.42
C PHE A 536 -9.57 -23.04 9.58
N ALA A 537 -10.21 -23.71 10.54
CA ALA A 537 -11.55 -23.37 11.00
C ALA A 537 -11.58 -23.36 12.53
N GLN A 538 -12.33 -22.43 13.09
CA GLN A 538 -12.55 -22.32 14.53
C GLN A 538 -14.05 -22.10 14.79
N ALA A 539 -14.61 -22.86 15.71
CA ALA A 539 -16.01 -22.75 16.08
C ALA A 539 -16.30 -21.35 16.70
N PRO A 540 -17.50 -20.80 16.51
CA PRO A 540 -18.64 -21.42 15.82
C PRO A 540 -18.64 -21.25 14.30
N ASP A 541 -17.94 -20.26 13.76
CA ASP A 541 -18.12 -19.82 12.36
C ASP A 541 -16.92 -19.04 11.80
N LYS A 542 -15.69 -19.32 12.25
CA LYS A 542 -14.47 -18.72 11.69
C LYS A 542 -13.78 -19.68 10.74
N ARG A 543 -13.26 -19.16 9.64
CA ARG A 543 -12.54 -19.93 8.63
C ARG A 543 -11.47 -19.10 7.95
N ALA A 544 -10.32 -19.70 7.68
CA ALA A 544 -9.28 -19.15 6.83
C ALA A 544 -8.72 -20.23 5.91
N MET A 545 -8.47 -19.87 4.66
CA MET A 545 -7.76 -20.67 3.68
C MET A 545 -6.62 -19.81 3.14
N LEU A 546 -5.39 -20.32 3.25
CA LEU A 546 -4.17 -19.70 2.75
C LEU A 546 -3.61 -20.58 1.65
N SER A 547 -3.34 -20.03 0.48
CA SER A 547 -2.82 -20.72 -0.68
C SER A 547 -1.47 -20.13 -1.05
N HIS A 548 -0.44 -20.96 -1.00
CA HIS A 548 0.95 -20.65 -1.33
C HIS A 548 1.16 -20.87 -2.82
N LEU A 549 0.95 -19.83 -3.62
CA LEU A 549 1.12 -19.88 -5.08
C LEU A 549 2.54 -19.42 -5.47
N PRO A 550 3.06 -19.80 -6.64
CA PRO A 550 4.40 -19.39 -7.09
C PRO A 550 4.61 -17.87 -7.14
N ASP A 551 3.55 -17.13 -7.43
CA ASP A 551 3.57 -15.67 -7.60
C ASP A 551 3.08 -14.89 -6.36
N GLY A 552 2.92 -15.57 -5.22
CA GLY A 552 2.55 -14.98 -3.92
C GLY A 552 1.43 -15.71 -3.19
N GLU A 553 1.09 -15.24 -2.00
CA GLU A 553 0.06 -15.86 -1.17
C GLU A 553 -1.36 -15.34 -1.50
N SER A 554 -2.28 -16.27 -1.70
CA SER A 554 -3.72 -16.01 -1.79
C SER A 554 -4.40 -16.40 -0.48
N SER A 555 -5.37 -15.62 -0.01
CA SER A 555 -6.14 -15.92 1.20
C SER A 555 -7.63 -15.69 1.00
N ARG A 556 -8.45 -16.57 1.57
CA ARG A 556 -9.89 -16.36 1.75
C ARG A 556 -10.24 -16.59 3.20
N THR A 557 -10.88 -15.62 3.85
CA THR A 557 -11.15 -15.71 5.29
C THR A 557 -12.54 -15.18 5.65
N PHE A 558 -13.02 -15.62 6.80
CA PHE A 558 -14.24 -15.20 7.43
C PHE A 558 -14.09 -15.28 8.95
N ASP A 559 -14.45 -14.22 9.66
CA ASP A 559 -14.21 -14.05 11.10
C ASP A 559 -15.46 -14.25 11.96
N GLY A 560 -16.56 -14.72 11.37
CA GLY A 560 -17.88 -14.83 11.98
C GLY A 560 -18.83 -13.68 11.63
N ARG A 561 -18.31 -12.55 11.12
CA ARG A 561 -19.11 -11.38 10.75
C ARG A 561 -18.75 -10.81 9.38
N THR A 562 -17.47 -10.73 9.10
CA THR A 562 -16.89 -10.17 7.88
C THR A 562 -15.96 -11.19 7.24
N GLY A 563 -15.70 -11.04 5.95
CA GLY A 563 -14.75 -11.87 5.24
C GLY A 563 -14.02 -11.07 4.19
N TRP A 564 -12.86 -11.57 3.77
CA TRP A 564 -12.07 -10.97 2.70
C TRP A 564 -11.44 -12.04 1.83
N PHE A 565 -11.22 -11.66 0.58
CA PHE A 565 -10.38 -12.39 -0.35
C PHE A 565 -9.15 -11.53 -0.66
N ALA A 566 -7.98 -12.16 -0.69
CA ALA A 566 -6.74 -11.56 -1.11
C ALA A 566 -6.04 -12.50 -2.10
N ILE A 567 -5.47 -11.96 -3.17
CA ILE A 567 -4.76 -12.73 -4.18
C ILE A 567 -3.65 -11.85 -4.77
N PRO A 568 -2.45 -12.38 -5.03
CA PRO A 568 -1.38 -11.61 -5.65
C PRO A 568 -1.74 -11.23 -7.09
N LEU A 569 -1.10 -10.18 -7.61
CA LEU A 569 -1.18 -9.75 -9.01
C LEU A 569 -2.60 -9.39 -9.53
N ALA A 570 -3.61 -9.28 -8.65
CA ALA A 570 -4.94 -8.80 -9.03
C ALA A 570 -5.05 -7.27 -9.03
N VAL A 571 -5.99 -6.74 -9.82
CA VAL A 571 -6.34 -5.30 -9.84
C VAL A 571 -6.75 -4.82 -8.45
N VAL A 572 -7.45 -5.68 -7.71
CA VAL A 572 -7.81 -5.48 -6.31
C VAL A 572 -7.16 -6.60 -5.50
N PRO A 573 -5.94 -6.38 -4.97
CA PRO A 573 -5.19 -7.42 -4.26
C PRO A 573 -5.90 -7.95 -3.02
N LYS A 574 -6.79 -7.16 -2.43
CA LYS A 574 -7.62 -7.54 -1.28
C LYS A 574 -8.95 -6.81 -1.34
N TYR A 575 -10.06 -7.55 -1.24
CA TYR A 575 -11.41 -6.98 -1.19
C TYR A 575 -12.29 -7.68 -0.16
N PRO A 576 -13.23 -6.95 0.47
CA PRO A 576 -14.20 -7.57 1.37
C PRO A 576 -15.16 -8.46 0.58
N LEU A 577 -15.58 -9.56 1.21
CA LEU A 577 -16.71 -10.36 0.74
C LEU A 577 -18.00 -9.65 1.13
N THR A 578 -18.95 -9.57 0.21
CA THR A 578 -20.24 -8.90 0.41
C THR A 578 -21.36 -9.76 -0.15
N GLY A 579 -22.62 -9.30 0.00
CA GLY A 579 -23.79 -9.98 -0.57
C GLY A 579 -23.80 -11.49 -0.34
N GLY A 580 -23.95 -12.23 -1.45
CA GLY A 580 -23.98 -13.69 -1.41
C GLY A 580 -22.59 -14.35 -1.24
N GLU A 581 -21.48 -13.69 -1.58
CA GLU A 581 -20.14 -14.25 -1.33
C GLU A 581 -19.79 -14.25 0.17
N LEU A 582 -20.21 -13.21 0.90
CA LEU A 582 -20.09 -13.18 2.37
C LEU A 582 -20.95 -14.24 3.03
N ASP A 583 -22.19 -14.41 2.57
CA ASP A 583 -23.08 -15.48 3.04
C ASP A 583 -22.51 -16.86 2.70
N GLY A 584 -21.82 -16.97 1.58
CA GLY A 584 -21.06 -18.15 1.21
C GLY A 584 -19.94 -18.50 2.17
N ALA A 585 -19.10 -17.51 2.49
CA ALA A 585 -18.02 -17.72 3.44
C ALA A 585 -18.54 -18.10 4.84
N ARG A 586 -19.68 -17.54 5.26
CA ARG A 586 -20.39 -17.94 6.48
C ARG A 586 -20.86 -19.40 6.42
N ILE A 587 -21.53 -19.80 5.34
CA ILE A 587 -22.01 -21.17 5.16
C ILE A 587 -20.84 -22.15 5.17
N ASP A 588 -19.76 -21.85 4.46
CA ASP A 588 -18.59 -22.73 4.44
C ASP A 588 -17.92 -22.85 5.83
N ALA A 589 -17.92 -21.77 6.62
CA ALA A 589 -17.40 -21.80 7.98
C ALA A 589 -18.29 -22.63 8.92
N GLN A 590 -19.62 -22.56 8.73
CA GLN A 590 -20.57 -23.38 9.48
C GLN A 590 -20.57 -24.85 9.04
N LEU A 591 -20.31 -25.13 7.77
CA LEU A 591 -20.12 -26.49 7.24
C LEU A 591 -18.90 -27.20 7.84
N ALA A 592 -17.90 -26.45 8.32
CA ALA A 592 -16.79 -27.02 9.07
C ALA A 592 -17.22 -27.60 10.43
N PHE A 593 -18.34 -27.10 10.99
CA PHE A 593 -18.88 -27.50 12.29
C PHE A 593 -20.35 -27.92 12.15
N PRO A 594 -20.62 -29.16 11.67
CA PRO A 594 -21.91 -29.55 11.14
C PRO A 594 -23.05 -29.58 12.17
N ALA A 595 -22.76 -29.49 13.48
CA ALA A 595 -23.76 -29.43 14.54
C ALA A 595 -24.76 -28.25 14.37
N ASN A 596 -24.30 -27.12 13.80
CA ASN A 596 -25.14 -25.91 13.66
C ASN A 596 -25.71 -25.70 12.26
N ILE A 597 -25.54 -26.67 11.35
CA ILE A 597 -25.90 -26.51 9.94
C ILE A 597 -27.41 -26.30 9.72
N ALA A 598 -28.25 -26.88 10.58
CA ALA A 598 -29.70 -26.69 10.52
C ALA A 598 -30.12 -25.23 10.80
N HIS A 599 -29.35 -24.52 11.62
CA HIS A 599 -29.58 -23.09 11.93
C HIS A 599 -28.95 -22.16 10.89
N ALA A 600 -27.98 -22.66 10.13
CA ALA A 600 -27.28 -21.90 9.09
C ALA A 600 -28.15 -21.58 7.87
N LEU A 601 -29.13 -22.45 7.61
CA LEU A 601 -29.94 -22.49 6.39
C LEU A 601 -31.44 -22.40 6.73
N SER A 602 -32.20 -21.80 5.82
CA SER A 602 -33.65 -21.68 5.90
C SER A 602 -34.33 -22.40 4.73
N GLY A 603 -35.62 -22.73 4.87
CA GLY A 603 -36.38 -23.36 3.80
C GLY A 603 -35.84 -24.72 3.37
N LEU A 604 -35.34 -25.51 4.34
CA LEU A 604 -34.77 -26.82 4.10
C LEU A 604 -35.80 -27.75 3.44
N ARG A 605 -35.40 -28.39 2.33
CA ARG A 605 -36.24 -29.34 1.59
C ARG A 605 -35.40 -30.49 1.06
N VAL A 606 -36.02 -31.67 0.99
CA VAL A 606 -35.39 -32.87 0.43
C VAL A 606 -35.94 -33.11 -0.96
N GLY A 607 -35.03 -33.20 -1.92
CA GLY A 607 -35.32 -33.52 -3.31
C GLY A 607 -35.62 -34.98 -3.54
N PRO A 608 -35.92 -35.37 -4.79
CA PRO A 608 -35.98 -36.78 -5.18
C PRO A 608 -34.64 -37.48 -4.92
N VAL A 609 -34.69 -38.80 -4.76
CA VAL A 609 -33.49 -39.63 -4.73
C VAL A 609 -32.77 -39.51 -6.08
N THR A 610 -31.47 -39.31 -6.02
CA THR A 610 -30.61 -39.19 -7.21
C THR A 610 -29.38 -40.07 -7.05
N GLU A 611 -28.67 -40.30 -8.14
CA GLU A 611 -27.38 -40.97 -8.13
C GLU A 611 -26.23 -39.95 -8.16
N LEU A 612 -25.16 -40.20 -7.42
CA LEU A 612 -23.90 -39.47 -7.47
C LEU A 612 -22.75 -40.48 -7.45
N ASN A 613 -21.99 -40.55 -8.56
CA ASN A 613 -20.83 -41.45 -8.70
C ASN A 613 -21.15 -42.92 -8.35
N GLY A 614 -22.26 -43.48 -8.82
CA GLY A 614 -22.64 -44.87 -8.52
C GLY A 614 -23.35 -45.08 -7.17
N LYS A 615 -23.61 -44.03 -6.40
CA LYS A 615 -24.29 -44.11 -5.09
C LYS A 615 -25.61 -43.39 -5.10
N PHE A 616 -26.64 -44.01 -4.52
CA PHE A 616 -27.91 -43.33 -4.28
C PHE A 616 -27.75 -42.35 -3.10
N VAL A 617 -28.19 -41.11 -3.33
CA VAL A 617 -28.04 -40.01 -2.38
C VAL A 617 -29.35 -39.28 -2.15
N TYR A 618 -29.54 -38.80 -0.91
CA TYR A 618 -30.55 -37.80 -0.59
C TYR A 618 -29.98 -36.40 -0.83
N LEU A 619 -30.71 -35.59 -1.61
CA LEU A 619 -30.38 -34.20 -1.86
C LEU A 619 -31.14 -33.28 -0.90
N LEU A 620 -30.43 -32.67 0.04
CA LEU A 620 -30.97 -31.63 0.94
C LEU A 620 -30.61 -30.24 0.40
N GLN A 621 -31.62 -29.42 0.15
CA GLN A 621 -31.46 -28.04 -0.32
C GLN A 621 -31.89 -27.03 0.75
N GLY A 622 -31.21 -25.89 0.80
CA GLY A 622 -31.51 -24.80 1.73
C GLY A 622 -31.06 -23.44 1.21
N ASN A 623 -31.65 -22.38 1.78
CA ASN A 623 -31.35 -21.00 1.45
C ASN A 623 -30.47 -20.36 2.53
N GLY A 624 -29.42 -19.66 2.11
CA GLY A 624 -28.62 -18.78 2.94
C GLY A 624 -29.34 -17.47 3.27
N ALA A 625 -28.81 -16.73 4.23
CA ALA A 625 -29.43 -15.50 4.74
C ALA A 625 -29.39 -14.33 3.75
N ARG A 626 -28.56 -14.40 2.69
CA ARG A 626 -28.36 -13.30 1.72
C ARG A 626 -28.51 -13.77 0.27
N GLY A 627 -29.43 -14.71 0.04
CA GLY A 627 -29.76 -15.19 -1.30
C GLY A 627 -28.80 -16.22 -1.88
N SER A 628 -27.80 -16.69 -1.11
CA SER A 628 -27.08 -17.91 -1.46
C SER A 628 -28.01 -19.11 -1.39
N PHE A 629 -27.72 -20.12 -2.19
CA PHE A 629 -28.48 -21.36 -2.23
C PHE A 629 -27.53 -22.56 -2.13
N VAL A 630 -27.87 -23.57 -1.34
CA VAL A 630 -27.00 -24.71 -1.04
C VAL A 630 -27.71 -26.02 -1.36
N SER A 631 -26.98 -26.94 -1.99
CA SER A 631 -27.35 -28.33 -2.24
C SER A 631 -26.34 -29.24 -1.56
N MET A 632 -26.82 -30.19 -0.75
CA MET A 632 -26.01 -31.14 0.01
C MET A 632 -26.44 -32.56 -0.32
N TYR A 633 -25.49 -33.41 -0.68
CA TYR A 633 -25.73 -34.77 -1.14
C TYR A 633 -25.26 -35.75 -0.08
N PHE A 634 -26.20 -36.46 0.54
CA PHE A 634 -25.93 -37.43 1.61
C PHE A 634 -26.09 -38.85 1.11
N ASP A 635 -25.08 -39.69 1.36
CA ASP A 635 -25.12 -41.11 1.05
C ASP A 635 -26.28 -41.80 1.76
N MET A 636 -27.13 -42.51 1.01
CA MET A 636 -28.31 -43.16 1.59
C MET A 636 -27.95 -44.24 2.59
N ASP A 637 -26.86 -44.96 2.37
CA ASP A 637 -26.42 -46.06 3.23
C ASP A 637 -25.77 -45.51 4.51
N SER A 638 -24.63 -44.84 4.36
CA SER A 638 -23.83 -44.37 5.51
C SER A 638 -24.36 -43.11 6.18
N GLY A 639 -25.15 -42.29 5.48
CA GLY A 639 -25.56 -40.96 5.95
C GLY A 639 -24.47 -39.89 5.87
N LEU A 640 -23.30 -40.21 5.30
CA LEU A 640 -22.19 -39.26 5.17
C LEU A 640 -22.44 -38.27 4.03
N LEU A 641 -22.02 -37.02 4.24
CA LEU A 641 -22.03 -35.98 3.22
C LEU A 641 -20.98 -36.30 2.15
N LEU A 642 -21.40 -36.35 0.88
CA LEU A 642 -20.53 -36.66 -0.27
C LEU A 642 -20.21 -35.43 -1.11
N ARG A 643 -21.13 -34.48 -1.19
CA ARG A 643 -20.94 -33.24 -1.97
C ARG A 643 -21.73 -32.09 -1.37
N THR A 644 -21.15 -30.90 -1.43
CA THR A 644 -21.89 -29.64 -1.27
C THR A 644 -21.69 -28.78 -2.50
N ILE A 645 -22.76 -28.15 -2.97
CA ILE A 645 -22.71 -27.13 -4.00
C ILE A 645 -23.42 -25.90 -3.46
N ARG A 646 -22.75 -24.77 -3.48
CA ARG A 646 -23.30 -23.47 -3.11
C ARG A 646 -23.32 -22.55 -4.31
N TYR A 647 -24.40 -21.80 -4.45
CA TYR A 647 -24.64 -20.88 -5.55
C TYR A 647 -24.78 -19.46 -5.03
N THR A 648 -23.92 -18.56 -5.51
CA THR A 648 -24.00 -17.11 -5.26
C THR A 648 -24.71 -16.40 -6.41
N PRO A 649 -25.65 -15.47 -6.17
CA PRO A 649 -26.22 -14.65 -7.24
C PRO A 649 -25.18 -13.77 -7.96
N SER A 650 -25.33 -13.61 -9.27
CA SER A 650 -24.65 -12.58 -10.06
C SER A 650 -25.56 -12.04 -11.17
N LYS A 651 -25.16 -10.96 -11.84
CA LYS A 651 -25.94 -10.34 -12.93
C LYS A 651 -26.25 -11.21 -14.15
N ILE A 652 -25.51 -12.29 -14.38
CA ILE A 652 -25.64 -13.12 -15.60
C ILE A 652 -25.79 -14.63 -15.30
N GLY A 653 -26.07 -14.96 -14.05
CA GLY A 653 -26.29 -16.33 -13.58
C GLY A 653 -25.78 -16.53 -12.16
N LYS A 654 -25.87 -17.76 -11.64
CA LYS A 654 -25.36 -18.09 -10.31
C LYS A 654 -23.93 -18.60 -10.40
N VAL A 655 -23.07 -18.20 -9.47
CA VAL A 655 -21.68 -18.65 -9.36
C VAL A 655 -21.64 -19.87 -8.45
N PRO A 656 -21.32 -21.08 -8.96
CA PRO A 656 -21.23 -22.28 -8.14
C PRO A 656 -19.88 -22.38 -7.41
N THR A 657 -19.89 -22.93 -6.20
CA THR A 657 -18.73 -23.43 -5.47
C THR A 657 -19.05 -24.85 -5.02
N GLN A 658 -18.22 -25.81 -5.40
CA GLN A 658 -18.42 -27.22 -5.08
C GLN A 658 -17.32 -27.72 -4.15
N VAL A 659 -17.71 -28.53 -3.16
CA VAL A 659 -16.80 -29.30 -2.31
C VAL A 659 -17.24 -30.76 -2.34
N ASP A 660 -16.32 -31.63 -2.73
CA ASP A 660 -16.48 -33.08 -2.73
C ASP A 660 -15.80 -33.69 -1.50
N TYR A 661 -16.50 -34.61 -0.85
CA TYR A 661 -16.05 -35.32 0.33
C TYR A 661 -15.83 -36.79 -0.03
N GLU A 662 -14.58 -37.20 -0.01
CA GLU A 662 -14.16 -38.56 -0.30
C GLU A 662 -13.32 -39.12 0.85
N ASN A 663 -13.16 -40.44 0.91
CA ASN A 663 -12.26 -41.13 1.84
C ASN A 663 -12.53 -40.85 3.34
N TRP A 664 -13.80 -40.90 3.74
CA TRP A 664 -14.19 -40.85 5.15
C TRP A 664 -13.48 -41.94 5.97
N ARG A 665 -12.84 -41.55 7.07
CA ARG A 665 -12.07 -42.44 7.94
C ARG A 665 -12.27 -42.08 9.40
N VAL A 666 -12.21 -43.08 10.27
CA VAL A 666 -12.22 -42.87 11.72
C VAL A 666 -10.89 -42.23 12.13
N VAL A 667 -10.95 -41.07 12.75
CA VAL A 667 -9.77 -40.37 13.30
C VAL A 667 -9.80 -40.50 14.82
N LEU A 668 -8.79 -41.16 15.39
CA LEU A 668 -8.59 -41.19 16.84
C LEU A 668 -8.07 -39.81 17.28
N THR A 669 -8.81 -39.09 18.11
CA THR A 669 -8.33 -37.84 18.73
C THR A 669 -7.02 -38.11 19.47
N PRO A 670 -5.90 -37.45 19.11
CA PRO A 670 -4.68 -37.51 19.91
C PRO A 670 -4.96 -36.88 21.28
N ARG A 671 -4.50 -37.50 22.36
CA ARG A 671 -4.46 -36.82 23.67
C ARG A 671 -3.67 -35.51 23.52
N PRO A 672 -4.08 -34.42 24.20
CA PRO A 672 -3.39 -33.14 24.11
C PRO A 672 -1.94 -33.34 24.56
N ALA A 673 -1.00 -33.24 23.62
CA ALA A 673 0.41 -33.16 23.95
C ALA A 673 0.62 -31.82 24.68
N LEU A 674 1.05 -31.93 25.94
CA LEU A 674 1.45 -30.82 26.79
C LEU A 674 2.39 -29.88 26.03
N ALA A 675 2.15 -28.58 26.23
CA ALA A 675 3.04 -27.49 25.88
C ALA A 675 4.48 -27.77 26.37
N GLN A 676 5.33 -28.29 25.51
CA GLN A 676 6.79 -28.26 25.65
C GLN A 676 7.45 -28.12 24.29
N ALA A 677 7.60 -26.88 23.85
CA ALA A 677 8.77 -26.43 23.10
C ALA A 677 8.77 -24.89 23.14
N GLY A 678 9.27 -24.35 24.25
CA GLY A 678 9.77 -22.98 24.27
C GLY A 678 11.19 -22.95 23.70
N ARG A 679 11.42 -22.12 22.68
CA ARG A 679 12.50 -21.14 22.57
C ARG A 679 12.38 -20.37 21.26
#